data_AF-A0A1H6JQA8-F1
#
_entry.id   AF-A0A1H6JQA8-F1
#
_cell.length_a   1.000
_cell.length_b   1.000
_cell.length_c   1.000
_cell.angle_alpha   90.00
_cell.angle_beta   90.00
_cell.angle_gamma   90.00
#
_symmetry.space_group_name_H-M   'P 1'
#
loop_
_entity.id
_entity.type
_entity.pdbx_description
1 polymer ?
#
loop_
_entity_poly.entity_id
_entity_poly.type
_entity_poly.pdbx_seq_one_letter_code
_entity_poly.pdbx_strand_id
1 'polypeptide(L)'
;MDFNRLYNTGNAYAKLKKIDEAIDSYKVALKLKQDADTLFNLKMLKQQKAKRKKDRQSKKSKENKGKDQKQKKQQQNSKKDDKKRNDSDQKKQQQNNKKTARSITIQIRKNNKKTIKKTIKRAKIKVRKTVKKNNGNKRKNWMPLNSSDGKNLLRKISEPCLFHSINKIIIMMIKKIFGSLFLLLSTPIFALSSASVNQTWFYPGEDIVLTLNADSDKVVFPAISHIAGYPVLGTSNAQSMSIVNTRRTIQNSKSYTFKPLKSLQIPAYTLIVDGVKQTTQAIKITYKKPTKAKAGSDYILEIKTDKTTFFLGDTATLNITFKAKKSLPRISQIMLSTPEAEGLSFTENKGVSRIADENYNVQTLSYRINANNFGALYIPSLVATIGNQNRDIFSGFFDRGQNRQQKKIFSNALTLTVNPLPDDLRIFGDFSIKATVDKTQVKQGEAVNLTVNIVGEGNFDDIEDFKIEIDNATIYSDDAVSSYKGWQQKFAIVGGQNFIIPSLKLDYFDKKTQTKKTIRTQVINIQVDKTNPIITTTETVAKPDNKTPLDNKLKYYYLLFGLIIGALISFLGIKLNSKPTPEKNQDLIKQIKSSKGDKALFDLLLPLNLNALESILQQLEANLYKSGTHKINKKAVINVIQSSHDPLGE
;
A
#
# COMPACT_ATOMS: atom_id res chain seq x y z
N MET A 1 22.71 3.78 -32.35
CA MET A 1 22.12 4.40 -31.13
C MET A 1 23.26 4.75 -30.21
N ASP A 2 23.20 5.91 -29.54
CA ASP A 2 24.20 6.35 -28.56
C ASP A 2 24.01 5.67 -27.19
N PHE A 3 25.12 5.42 -26.48
CA PHE A 3 25.16 4.79 -25.16
C PHE A 3 24.29 5.54 -24.15
N ASN A 4 24.41 6.87 -24.09
CA ASN A 4 23.67 7.71 -23.13
C ASN A 4 22.15 7.59 -23.33
N ARG A 5 21.70 7.50 -24.60
CA ARG A 5 20.29 7.29 -24.91
C ARG A 5 19.79 5.94 -24.42
N LEU A 6 20.57 4.87 -24.62
CA LEU A 6 20.19 3.51 -24.19
C LEU A 6 20.22 3.36 -22.67
N TYR A 7 21.20 3.98 -22.00
CA TYR A 7 21.26 4.08 -20.54
C TYR A 7 20.04 4.80 -19.97
N ASN A 8 19.71 5.98 -20.51
CA ASN A 8 18.54 6.76 -20.09
C ASN A 8 17.22 6.04 -20.38
N THR A 9 17.15 5.32 -21.50
CA THR A 9 15.99 4.47 -21.85
C THR A 9 15.86 3.31 -20.85
N GLY A 10 16.97 2.68 -20.47
CA GLY A 10 17.00 1.66 -19.40
C GLY A 10 16.52 2.21 -18.07
N ASN A 11 16.96 3.41 -17.68
CA ASN A 11 16.51 4.10 -16.47
C ASN A 11 15.00 4.40 -16.50
N ALA A 12 14.50 4.89 -17.64
CA ALA A 12 13.08 5.19 -17.82
C ALA A 12 12.22 3.92 -17.71
N TYR A 13 12.61 2.83 -18.36
CA TYR A 13 11.89 1.55 -18.25
C TYR A 13 11.94 0.96 -16.84
N ALA A 14 13.08 1.10 -16.14
CA ALA A 14 13.21 0.68 -14.75
C ALA A 14 12.24 1.45 -13.84
N LYS A 15 12.13 2.77 -13.99
CA LYS A 15 11.15 3.62 -13.27
C LYS A 15 9.71 3.22 -13.57
N LEU A 16 9.39 2.90 -14.82
CA LEU A 16 8.07 2.41 -15.26
C LEU A 16 7.78 0.95 -14.86
N LYS A 17 8.68 0.29 -14.12
CA LYS A 17 8.60 -1.13 -13.70
C LYS A 17 8.50 -2.12 -14.89
N LYS A 18 8.92 -1.69 -16.07
CA LYS A 18 9.09 -2.50 -17.29
C LYS A 18 10.46 -3.17 -17.25
N ILE A 19 10.58 -4.17 -16.38
CA ILE A 19 11.86 -4.78 -15.98
C ILE A 19 12.58 -5.47 -17.14
N ASP A 20 11.84 -6.05 -18.08
CA ASP A 20 12.43 -6.82 -19.18
C ASP A 20 13.01 -5.88 -20.24
N GLU A 21 12.28 -4.82 -20.55
CA GLU A 21 12.66 -3.75 -21.46
C GLU A 21 13.83 -2.92 -20.92
N ALA A 22 13.87 -2.70 -19.59
CA ALA A 22 15.00 -2.06 -18.92
C ALA A 22 16.28 -2.91 -19.00
N ILE A 23 16.17 -4.23 -18.73
CA ILE A 23 17.28 -5.18 -18.82
C ILE A 23 17.84 -5.22 -20.24
N ASP A 24 16.99 -5.24 -21.26
CA ASP A 24 17.43 -5.31 -22.64
C ASP A 24 18.07 -4.00 -23.11
N SER A 25 17.54 -2.85 -22.68
CA SER A 25 18.15 -1.53 -22.94
C SER A 25 19.57 -1.43 -22.35
N TYR A 26 19.76 -1.87 -21.10
CA TYR A 26 21.09 -1.87 -20.47
C TYR A 26 22.06 -2.90 -21.08
N LYS A 27 21.58 -4.07 -21.54
CA LYS A 27 22.44 -5.01 -22.28
C LYS A 27 22.93 -4.41 -23.58
N VAL A 28 22.08 -3.69 -24.31
CA VAL A 28 22.45 -3.04 -25.57
C VAL A 28 23.39 -1.87 -25.30
N ALA A 29 23.18 -1.09 -24.22
CA ALA A 29 24.12 -0.06 -23.79
C ALA A 29 25.52 -0.63 -23.48
N LEU A 30 25.58 -1.73 -22.72
CA LEU A 30 26.85 -2.37 -22.34
C LEU A 30 27.61 -3.02 -23.51
N LYS A 31 26.97 -3.24 -24.66
CA LYS A 31 27.65 -3.65 -25.90
C LYS A 31 28.38 -2.48 -26.58
N LEU A 32 27.98 -1.25 -26.29
CA LEU A 32 28.57 -0.03 -26.87
C LEU A 32 29.68 0.54 -26.00
N LYS A 33 29.52 0.49 -24.67
CA LYS A 33 30.52 0.97 -23.69
C LYS A 33 30.37 0.19 -22.39
N GLN A 34 31.48 -0.31 -21.85
CA GLN A 34 31.48 -0.85 -20.49
C GLN A 34 31.35 0.31 -19.49
N ASP A 35 30.35 0.21 -18.62
CA ASP A 35 30.04 1.21 -17.62
C ASP A 35 29.56 0.54 -16.34
N ALA A 36 30.15 0.94 -15.22
CA ALA A 36 29.94 0.30 -13.92
C ALA A 36 28.50 0.47 -13.43
N ASP A 37 27.91 1.64 -13.64
CA ASP A 37 26.56 1.96 -13.20
C ASP A 37 25.51 1.19 -14.01
N THR A 38 25.72 1.11 -15.32
CA THR A 38 24.89 0.31 -16.22
C THR A 38 24.95 -1.17 -15.85
N LEU A 39 26.14 -1.69 -15.51
CA LEU A 39 26.33 -3.07 -15.07
C LEU A 39 25.65 -3.34 -13.72
N PHE A 40 25.77 -2.41 -12.78
CA PHE A 40 25.11 -2.47 -11.47
C PHE A 40 23.59 -2.48 -11.61
N ASN A 41 23.02 -1.57 -12.40
CA ASN A 41 21.59 -1.47 -12.66
C ASN A 41 21.04 -2.74 -13.33
N LEU A 42 21.77 -3.28 -14.31
CA LEU A 42 21.43 -4.56 -14.95
C LEU A 42 21.42 -5.72 -13.94
N LYS A 43 22.41 -5.78 -13.04
CA LYS A 43 22.52 -6.82 -12.00
C LYS A 43 21.35 -6.73 -11.01
N MET A 44 21.01 -5.52 -10.57
CA MET A 44 19.88 -5.27 -9.67
C MET A 44 18.55 -5.73 -10.29
N LEU A 45 18.29 -5.35 -11.54
CA LEU A 45 17.05 -5.72 -12.23
C LEU A 45 16.94 -7.23 -12.49
N LYS A 46 18.05 -7.91 -12.81
CA LYS A 46 18.08 -9.38 -12.92
C LYS A 46 17.75 -10.07 -11.59
N GLN A 47 18.26 -9.56 -10.48
CA GLN A 47 17.91 -10.06 -9.14
C GLN A 47 16.43 -9.84 -8.82
N GLN A 48 15.90 -8.66 -9.13
CA GLN A 48 14.48 -8.34 -8.94
C GLN A 48 13.57 -9.25 -9.78
N LYS A 49 13.94 -9.53 -11.04
CA LYS A 49 13.23 -10.48 -11.91
C LYS A 49 13.25 -11.90 -11.36
N ALA A 50 14.38 -12.35 -10.82
CA ALA A 50 14.51 -13.67 -10.20
C ALA A 50 13.64 -13.80 -8.93
N LYS A 51 13.60 -12.77 -8.09
CA LYS A 51 12.75 -12.72 -6.89
C LYS A 51 11.26 -12.77 -7.27
N ARG A 52 10.84 -11.99 -8.28
CA ARG A 52 9.46 -12.02 -8.82
C ARG A 52 9.07 -13.39 -9.39
N LYS A 53 10.00 -14.12 -10.03
CA LYS A 53 9.74 -15.50 -10.49
C LYS A 53 9.55 -16.47 -9.32
N LYS A 54 10.39 -16.39 -8.28
CA LYS A 54 10.24 -17.20 -7.06
C LYS A 54 8.94 -16.90 -6.32
N ASP A 55 8.52 -15.63 -6.26
CA ASP A 55 7.25 -15.22 -5.64
C ASP A 55 6.03 -15.69 -6.45
N ARG A 56 6.11 -15.70 -7.78
CA ARG A 56 5.06 -16.27 -8.64
C ARG A 56 4.97 -17.79 -8.54
N GLN A 57 6.11 -18.48 -8.43
CA GLN A 57 6.13 -19.94 -8.22
C GLN A 57 5.63 -20.34 -6.83
N SER A 58 5.96 -19.58 -5.79
CA SER A 58 5.46 -19.81 -4.42
C SER A 58 3.96 -19.49 -4.28
N LYS A 59 3.44 -18.52 -5.04
CA LYS A 59 1.99 -18.28 -5.17
C LYS A 59 1.29 -19.43 -5.89
N LYS A 60 1.81 -19.91 -7.02
CA LYS A 60 1.24 -21.07 -7.74
C LYS A 60 1.26 -22.36 -6.91
N SER A 61 2.31 -22.61 -6.12
CA SER A 61 2.37 -23.79 -5.25
C SER A 61 1.42 -23.71 -4.05
N LYS A 62 1.16 -22.50 -3.52
CA LYS A 62 0.11 -22.26 -2.50
C LYS A 62 -1.29 -22.38 -3.08
N GLU A 63 -1.50 -21.97 -4.32
CA GLU A 63 -2.78 -22.05 -5.03
C GLU A 63 -3.16 -23.49 -5.40
N ASN A 64 -2.18 -24.31 -5.82
CA ASN A 64 -2.38 -25.75 -6.06
C ASN A 64 -2.62 -26.53 -4.76
N LYS A 65 -1.90 -26.24 -3.67
CA LYS A 65 -2.21 -26.82 -2.33
C LYS A 65 -3.60 -26.44 -1.82
N GLY A 66 -4.11 -25.27 -2.20
CA GLY A 66 -5.47 -24.83 -1.89
C GLY A 66 -6.56 -25.55 -2.69
N LYS A 67 -6.26 -25.98 -3.92
CA LYS A 67 -7.19 -26.76 -4.77
C LYS A 67 -7.32 -28.22 -4.32
N ASP A 68 -6.22 -28.86 -3.93
CA ASP A 68 -6.23 -30.24 -3.40
C ASP A 68 -6.96 -30.34 -2.05
N GLN A 69 -6.88 -29.31 -1.21
CA GLN A 69 -7.65 -29.24 0.04
C GLN A 69 -9.14 -28.95 -0.18
N LYS A 70 -9.50 -28.29 -1.29
CA LYS A 70 -10.91 -28.04 -1.68
C LYS A 70 -11.58 -29.32 -2.19
N GLN A 71 -10.88 -30.14 -2.96
CA GLN A 71 -11.39 -31.44 -3.42
C GLN A 71 -11.55 -32.45 -2.26
N LYS A 72 -10.61 -32.50 -1.31
CA LYS A 72 -10.75 -33.33 -0.09
C LYS A 72 -11.91 -32.87 0.81
N LYS A 73 -12.21 -31.57 0.88
CA LYS A 73 -13.38 -31.04 1.62
C LYS A 73 -14.71 -31.30 0.90
N GLN A 74 -14.75 -31.33 -0.43
CA GLN A 74 -15.96 -31.67 -1.17
C GLN A 74 -16.35 -33.16 -1.05
N GLN A 75 -15.38 -34.08 -1.01
CA GLN A 75 -15.65 -35.51 -0.74
C GLN A 75 -16.04 -35.83 0.72
N GLN A 76 -15.63 -34.99 1.69
CA GLN A 76 -16.07 -35.13 3.09
C GLN A 76 -17.43 -34.48 3.37
N ASN A 77 -17.82 -33.44 2.61
CA ASN A 77 -19.13 -32.81 2.75
C ASN A 77 -20.25 -33.64 2.12
N SER A 78 -20.02 -34.32 0.98
CA SER A 78 -21.04 -35.23 0.41
C SER A 78 -21.40 -36.37 1.38
N LYS A 79 -20.40 -36.97 2.03
CA LYS A 79 -20.61 -38.02 3.06
C LYS A 79 -21.28 -37.51 4.35
N LYS A 80 -21.22 -36.20 4.65
CA LYS A 80 -21.89 -35.58 5.81
C LYS A 80 -23.32 -35.14 5.50
N ASP A 81 -23.59 -34.74 4.26
CA ASP A 81 -24.92 -34.33 3.81
C ASP A 81 -25.85 -35.54 3.60
N ASP A 82 -25.34 -36.69 3.14
CA ASP A 82 -26.10 -37.94 3.07
C ASP A 82 -26.48 -38.48 4.47
N LYS A 83 -25.59 -38.31 5.46
CA LYS A 83 -25.85 -38.72 6.85
C LYS A 83 -26.87 -37.82 7.55
N LYS A 84 -26.89 -36.51 7.23
CA LYS A 84 -27.87 -35.55 7.75
C LYS A 84 -29.27 -35.70 7.12
N ARG A 85 -29.35 -36.08 5.83
CA ARG A 85 -30.64 -36.38 5.17
C ARG A 85 -31.32 -37.60 5.81
N ASN A 86 -30.58 -38.69 6.02
CA ASN A 86 -31.11 -39.91 6.65
C ASN A 86 -31.61 -39.69 8.10
N ASP A 87 -30.89 -38.91 8.91
CA ASP A 87 -31.33 -38.56 10.28
C ASP A 87 -32.57 -37.66 10.30
N SER A 88 -32.74 -36.80 9.29
CA SER A 88 -33.88 -35.89 9.18
C SER A 88 -35.16 -36.61 8.73
N ASP A 89 -35.02 -37.62 7.86
CA ASP A 89 -36.14 -38.42 7.37
C ASP A 89 -36.61 -39.43 8.43
N GLN A 90 -35.70 -40.04 9.19
CA GLN A 90 -36.07 -40.87 10.35
C GLN A 90 -36.82 -40.07 11.43
N LYS A 91 -36.40 -38.83 11.72
CA LYS A 91 -37.11 -37.96 12.70
C LYS A 91 -38.50 -37.52 12.22
N LYS A 92 -38.68 -37.27 10.92
CA LYS A 92 -40.01 -36.97 10.33
C LYS A 92 -40.94 -38.18 10.40
N GLN A 93 -40.44 -39.38 10.11
CA GLN A 93 -41.23 -40.61 10.16
C GLN A 93 -41.66 -40.96 11.59
N GLN A 94 -40.79 -40.74 12.58
CA GLN A 94 -41.10 -40.96 14.00
C GLN A 94 -42.13 -39.94 14.54
N GLN A 95 -42.09 -38.68 14.10
CA GLN A 95 -43.11 -37.69 14.45
C GLN A 95 -44.46 -37.98 13.80
N ASN A 96 -44.49 -38.43 12.54
CA ASN A 96 -45.73 -38.83 11.89
C ASN A 96 -46.36 -40.05 12.57
N ASN A 97 -45.58 -41.09 12.90
CA ASN A 97 -46.09 -42.24 13.64
C ASN A 97 -46.64 -41.86 15.02
N LYS A 98 -46.02 -40.91 15.74
CA LYS A 98 -46.56 -40.37 17.00
C LYS A 98 -47.88 -39.60 16.81
N LYS A 99 -48.05 -38.86 15.71
CA LYS A 99 -49.31 -38.17 15.39
C LYS A 99 -50.41 -39.18 15.06
N THR A 100 -50.12 -40.22 14.29
CA THR A 100 -51.06 -41.29 13.94
C THR A 100 -51.48 -42.12 15.16
N ALA A 101 -50.53 -42.45 16.05
CA ALA A 101 -50.86 -43.14 17.30
C ALA A 101 -51.78 -42.31 18.21
N ARG A 102 -51.56 -40.99 18.29
CA ARG A 102 -52.43 -40.08 19.05
C ARG A 102 -53.83 -39.98 18.45
N SER A 103 -53.97 -39.91 17.13
CA SER A 103 -55.29 -39.86 16.48
C SER A 103 -56.08 -41.15 16.68
N ILE A 104 -55.44 -42.32 16.53
CA ILE A 104 -56.05 -43.63 16.80
C ILE A 104 -56.49 -43.73 18.27
N THR A 105 -55.65 -43.29 19.22
CA THR A 105 -56.00 -43.30 20.65
C THR A 105 -57.22 -42.42 20.94
N ILE A 106 -57.31 -41.23 20.34
CA ILE A 106 -58.47 -40.34 20.46
C ILE A 106 -59.72 -40.99 19.87
N GLN A 107 -59.59 -41.69 18.75
CA GLN A 107 -60.70 -42.39 18.08
C GLN A 107 -61.24 -43.54 18.93
N ILE A 108 -60.35 -44.37 19.50
CA ILE A 108 -60.71 -45.44 20.44
C ILE A 108 -61.42 -44.87 21.67
N ARG A 109 -60.90 -43.76 22.24
CA ARG A 109 -61.51 -43.10 23.40
C ARG A 109 -62.90 -42.55 23.10
N LYS A 110 -63.11 -41.99 21.89
CA LYS A 110 -64.43 -41.54 21.42
C LYS A 110 -65.40 -42.71 21.23
N ASN A 111 -64.94 -43.81 20.63
CA ASN A 111 -65.76 -45.01 20.43
C ASN A 111 -66.17 -45.65 21.76
N ASN A 112 -65.22 -45.84 22.69
CA ASN A 112 -65.52 -46.35 24.02
C ASN A 112 -66.50 -45.46 24.79
N LYS A 113 -66.35 -44.12 24.72
CA LYS A 113 -67.30 -43.18 25.32
C LYS A 113 -68.70 -43.29 24.71
N LYS A 114 -68.80 -43.55 23.40
CA LYS A 114 -70.08 -43.77 22.69
C LYS A 114 -70.73 -45.09 23.10
N THR A 115 -69.95 -46.16 23.21
CA THR A 115 -70.41 -47.49 23.67
C THR A 115 -70.89 -47.44 25.12
N ILE A 116 -70.11 -46.84 26.02
CA ILE A 116 -70.48 -46.65 27.45
C ILE A 116 -71.76 -45.84 27.58
N LYS A 117 -71.93 -44.74 26.83
CA LYS A 117 -73.19 -43.97 26.82
C LYS A 117 -74.38 -44.82 26.35
N LYS A 118 -74.19 -45.69 25.35
CA LYS A 118 -75.25 -46.58 24.82
C LYS A 118 -75.64 -47.64 25.86
N THR A 119 -74.66 -48.20 26.57
CA THR A 119 -74.87 -49.19 27.65
C THR A 119 -75.58 -48.56 28.85
N ILE A 120 -75.16 -47.37 29.29
CA ILE A 120 -75.84 -46.63 30.37
C ILE A 120 -77.28 -46.27 29.97
N LYS A 121 -77.52 -45.88 28.72
CA LYS A 121 -78.89 -45.60 28.22
C LYS A 121 -79.75 -46.86 28.24
N ARG A 122 -79.22 -48.02 27.83
CA ARG A 122 -79.92 -49.32 27.90
C ARG A 122 -80.19 -49.75 29.34
N ALA A 123 -79.23 -49.57 30.25
CA ALA A 123 -79.40 -49.86 31.68
C ALA A 123 -80.47 -48.97 32.32
N LYS A 124 -80.48 -47.66 32.02
CA LYS A 124 -81.53 -46.73 32.47
C LYS A 124 -82.92 -47.10 31.95
N ILE A 125 -83.03 -47.58 30.71
CA ILE A 125 -84.30 -48.07 30.15
C ILE A 125 -84.74 -49.36 30.85
N LYS A 126 -83.81 -50.29 31.14
CA LYS A 126 -84.10 -51.55 31.84
C LYS A 126 -84.59 -51.27 33.27
N VAL A 127 -83.91 -50.39 34.01
CA VAL A 127 -84.33 -49.93 35.35
C VAL A 127 -85.70 -49.25 35.32
N ARG A 128 -85.98 -48.37 34.34
CA ARG A 128 -87.31 -47.75 34.19
C ARG A 128 -88.41 -48.77 33.88
N LYS A 129 -88.11 -49.84 33.13
CA LYS A 129 -89.06 -50.93 32.87
C LYS A 129 -89.30 -51.79 34.11
N THR A 130 -88.28 -52.07 34.91
CA THR A 130 -88.42 -52.82 36.18
C THR A 130 -89.19 -52.02 37.24
N VAL A 131 -88.95 -50.70 37.34
CA VAL A 131 -89.69 -49.81 38.25
C VAL A 131 -91.15 -49.62 37.80
N LYS A 132 -91.45 -49.60 36.49
CA LYS A 132 -92.84 -49.61 35.99
C LYS A 132 -93.57 -50.96 36.15
N LYS A 133 -92.84 -52.08 36.23
CA LYS A 133 -93.43 -53.42 36.43
C LYS A 133 -93.68 -53.74 37.92
N ASN A 134 -92.93 -53.11 38.84
CA ASN A 134 -93.10 -53.28 40.30
C ASN A 134 -94.03 -52.24 40.97
N ASN A 135 -94.35 -51.10 40.33
CA ASN A 135 -95.30 -50.11 40.87
C ASN A 135 -96.75 -50.29 40.39
N GLY A 136 -97.08 -51.46 39.81
CA GLY A 136 -98.42 -51.81 39.32
C GLY A 136 -99.23 -52.72 40.24
N ASN A 137 -98.71 -53.15 41.40
CA ASN A 137 -99.51 -53.99 42.30
C ASN A 137 -99.13 -53.80 43.78
N LYS A 138 -100.15 -53.49 44.58
CA LYS A 138 -100.19 -53.40 46.06
C LYS A 138 -99.68 -52.10 46.71
N ARG A 139 -100.58 -51.11 46.73
CA ARG A 139 -100.83 -50.28 47.93
C ARG A 139 -101.41 -51.19 49.03
N LYS A 140 -100.85 -51.15 50.24
CA LYS A 140 -101.54 -50.97 51.55
C LYS A 140 -100.60 -51.31 52.72
N ASN A 141 -100.66 -50.44 53.73
CA ASN A 141 -100.41 -50.70 55.15
C ASN A 141 -98.96 -50.75 55.69
N TRP A 142 -98.45 -49.65 56.28
CA TRP A 142 -98.42 -49.35 57.74
C TRP A 142 -97.40 -48.23 58.11
N MET A 143 -97.62 -47.68 59.31
CA MET A 143 -97.15 -46.44 59.95
C MET A 143 -95.67 -46.42 60.43
N PRO A 144 -95.15 -45.28 60.99
CA PRO A 144 -93.75 -44.87 60.86
C PRO A 144 -92.87 -45.35 62.02
N LEU A 145 -91.56 -45.49 61.75
CA LEU A 145 -90.54 -45.64 62.78
C LEU A 145 -89.32 -44.76 62.46
N ASN A 146 -89.02 -43.89 63.41
CA ASN A 146 -87.75 -43.20 63.58
C ASN A 146 -86.61 -44.21 63.75
N SER A 147 -85.45 -43.94 63.12
CA SER A 147 -84.18 -43.93 63.84
C SER A 147 -83.11 -43.21 63.02
N SER A 148 -82.31 -42.45 63.75
CA SER A 148 -81.01 -41.92 63.37
C SER A 148 -80.16 -42.93 62.62
N ASP A 149 -79.61 -42.54 61.49
CA ASP A 149 -78.15 -42.47 61.28
C ASP A 149 -77.83 -42.26 59.81
N GLY A 150 -76.95 -41.29 59.55
CA GLY A 150 -76.54 -40.90 58.20
C GLY A 150 -76.54 -39.39 57.93
N LYS A 151 -76.74 -38.55 58.96
CA LYS A 151 -76.30 -37.15 58.92
C LYS A 151 -74.82 -37.09 59.31
N ASN A 152 -73.92 -37.18 58.33
CA ASN A 152 -72.63 -36.47 58.31
C ASN A 152 -71.79 -36.94 57.11
N LEU A 153 -71.93 -36.29 55.94
CA LEU A 153 -70.79 -35.84 55.11
C LEU A 153 -71.21 -35.01 53.88
N LEU A 154 -72.19 -34.11 53.99
CA LEU A 154 -72.49 -33.11 52.95
C LEU A 154 -72.65 -31.72 53.55
N ARG A 155 -71.55 -31.21 54.13
CA ARG A 155 -71.39 -29.79 54.43
C ARG A 155 -70.00 -29.31 54.02
N LYS A 156 -69.81 -29.06 52.73
CA LYS A 156 -68.99 -27.95 52.23
C LYS A 156 -69.14 -27.82 50.71
N ILE A 157 -69.23 -26.56 50.26
CA ILE A 157 -69.26 -26.05 48.89
C ILE A 157 -70.69 -25.73 48.39
N SER A 158 -71.18 -24.60 48.89
CA SER A 158 -72.09 -23.72 48.15
C SER A 158 -71.54 -22.30 48.28
N GLU A 159 -70.93 -21.76 47.22
CA GLU A 159 -70.93 -20.32 46.93
C GLU A 159 -70.49 -20.07 45.46
N PRO A 160 -71.25 -19.29 44.67
CA PRO A 160 -70.93 -18.94 43.29
C PRO A 160 -70.48 -17.48 43.20
N CYS A 161 -69.18 -17.19 43.13
CA CYS A 161 -68.72 -15.80 42.94
C CYS A 161 -67.29 -15.68 42.37
N LEU A 162 -67.02 -16.15 41.15
CA LEU A 162 -65.71 -15.90 40.49
C LEU A 162 -65.73 -15.81 38.95
N PHE A 163 -66.90 -15.79 38.28
CA PHE A 163 -66.91 -15.86 36.80
C PHE A 163 -67.10 -14.52 36.08
N HIS A 164 -67.58 -13.47 36.75
CA HIS A 164 -67.88 -12.19 36.09
C HIS A 164 -66.69 -11.19 36.09
N SER A 165 -65.76 -11.32 37.05
CA SER A 165 -64.62 -10.39 37.16
C SER A 165 -63.47 -10.70 36.17
N ILE A 166 -63.30 -11.98 35.82
CA ILE A 166 -62.19 -12.43 34.95
C ILE A 166 -62.41 -12.04 33.49
N ASN A 167 -63.64 -12.10 32.98
CA ASN A 167 -63.93 -11.72 31.59
C ASN A 167 -63.78 -10.21 31.33
N LYS A 168 -64.05 -9.36 32.33
CA LYS A 168 -63.92 -7.89 32.21
C LYS A 168 -62.46 -7.45 32.17
N ILE A 169 -61.59 -8.13 32.94
CA ILE A 169 -60.13 -7.91 32.96
C ILE A 169 -59.49 -8.39 31.64
N ILE A 170 -59.91 -9.55 31.12
CA ILE A 170 -59.39 -10.08 29.84
C ILE A 170 -59.78 -9.17 28.66
N ILE A 171 -61.01 -8.63 28.63
CA ILE A 171 -61.45 -7.73 27.56
C ILE A 171 -60.74 -6.36 27.63
N MET A 172 -60.47 -5.83 28.82
CA MET A 172 -59.67 -4.60 28.99
C MET A 172 -58.19 -4.79 28.62
N MET A 173 -57.59 -5.95 28.91
CA MET A 173 -56.22 -6.25 28.50
C MET A 173 -56.10 -6.41 26.98
N ILE A 174 -57.08 -7.04 26.32
CA ILE A 174 -57.09 -7.18 24.86
C ILE A 174 -57.25 -5.82 24.16
N LYS A 175 -58.10 -4.92 24.67
CA LYS A 175 -58.23 -3.56 24.10
C LYS A 175 -56.97 -2.69 24.27
N LYS A 176 -56.23 -2.85 25.38
CA LYS A 176 -54.97 -2.11 25.64
C LYS A 176 -53.80 -2.62 24.80
N ILE A 177 -53.79 -3.91 24.46
CA ILE A 177 -52.76 -4.54 23.61
C ILE A 177 -53.02 -4.26 22.12
N PHE A 178 -54.29 -4.17 21.67
CA PHE A 178 -54.60 -3.83 20.28
C PHE A 178 -54.54 -2.33 19.97
N GLY A 179 -54.73 -1.45 20.96
CA GLY A 179 -54.58 0.01 20.78
C GLY A 179 -53.14 0.51 20.64
N SER A 180 -52.14 -0.29 21.04
CA SER A 180 -50.71 0.04 20.94
C SER A 180 -50.01 -0.63 19.75
N LEU A 181 -50.68 -1.52 19.02
CA LEU A 181 -50.08 -2.29 17.93
C LEU A 181 -50.34 -1.69 16.54
N PHE A 182 -51.15 -0.62 16.45
CA PHE A 182 -51.52 0.02 15.18
C PHE A 182 -50.75 1.34 14.87
N LEU A 183 -49.72 1.68 15.68
CA LEU A 183 -48.81 2.82 15.47
C LEU A 183 -47.40 2.38 14.99
N LEU A 184 -47.32 1.25 14.29
CA LEU A 184 -46.17 0.84 13.47
C LEU A 184 -46.48 1.01 11.97
N LEU A 185 -47.23 2.06 11.64
CA LEU A 185 -47.41 2.53 10.28
C LEU A 185 -46.08 3.12 9.79
N SER A 186 -45.30 2.25 9.13
CA SER A 186 -44.40 2.59 8.03
C SER A 186 -43.67 3.93 8.18
N THR A 187 -42.75 4.05 9.15
CA THR A 187 -41.63 4.95 8.89
C THR A 187 -40.86 4.34 7.72
N PRO A 188 -40.66 5.06 6.60
CA PRO A 188 -39.74 4.58 5.59
C PRO A 188 -38.41 4.39 6.31
N ILE A 189 -37.86 3.17 6.21
CA ILE A 189 -36.51 2.89 6.66
C ILE A 189 -35.62 3.72 5.74
N PHE A 190 -35.34 4.96 6.11
CA PHE A 190 -34.37 5.78 5.41
C PHE A 190 -33.06 5.00 5.46
N ALA A 191 -32.49 4.69 4.29
CA ALA A 191 -31.14 4.15 4.18
C ALA A 191 -30.23 5.04 5.03
N LEU A 192 -29.53 4.52 6.04
CA LEU A 192 -28.84 5.35 7.01
C LEU A 192 -27.41 5.62 6.52
N SER A 193 -27.09 6.86 6.13
CA SER A 193 -25.69 7.23 5.90
C SER A 193 -24.93 7.29 7.24
N SER A 194 -23.73 6.71 7.31
CA SER A 194 -22.89 6.74 8.51
C SER A 194 -21.43 7.01 8.17
N ALA A 195 -20.70 7.59 9.11
CA ALA A 195 -19.25 7.73 9.05
C ALA A 195 -18.62 6.86 10.15
N SER A 196 -17.54 6.17 9.83
CA SER A 196 -16.75 5.40 10.77
C SER A 196 -15.26 5.60 10.54
N VAL A 197 -14.44 5.29 11.54
CA VAL A 197 -12.98 5.31 11.43
C VAL A 197 -12.41 3.98 11.89
N ASN A 198 -11.24 3.61 11.35
CA ASN A 198 -10.51 2.43 11.79
C ASN A 198 -10.11 2.52 13.29
N GLN A 199 -9.83 3.72 13.78
CA GLN A 199 -9.52 4.00 15.19
C GLN A 199 -9.83 5.46 15.54
N THR A 200 -10.33 5.71 16.75
CA THR A 200 -10.65 7.06 17.27
C THR A 200 -9.48 7.74 17.98
N TRP A 201 -8.30 7.12 17.91
CA TRP A 201 -7.07 7.63 18.48
C TRP A 201 -5.89 7.19 17.61
N PHE A 202 -4.77 7.90 17.70
CA PHE A 202 -3.57 7.59 16.91
C PHE A 202 -2.28 8.00 17.63
N TYR A 203 -1.19 7.33 17.29
CA TYR A 203 0.18 7.74 17.61
C TYR A 203 0.81 8.53 16.45
N PRO A 204 1.88 9.33 16.68
CA PRO A 204 2.57 10.05 15.60
C PRO A 204 2.86 9.16 14.39
N GLY A 205 2.58 9.67 13.19
CA GLY A 205 2.89 8.99 11.95
C GLY A 205 1.91 7.90 11.52
N GLU A 206 0.88 7.60 12.31
CA GLU A 206 -0.19 6.66 11.94
C GLU A 206 -1.24 7.29 11.02
N ASP A 207 -1.80 6.46 10.13
CA ASP A 207 -2.88 6.85 9.25
C ASP A 207 -4.24 6.56 9.90
N ILE A 208 -5.19 7.48 9.69
CA ILE A 208 -6.61 7.28 9.97
C ILE A 208 -7.34 7.05 8.66
N VAL A 209 -8.22 6.05 8.65
CA VAL A 209 -9.09 5.74 7.50
C VAL A 209 -10.52 6.10 7.89
N LEU A 210 -11.02 7.21 7.35
CA LEU A 210 -12.43 7.58 7.41
C LEU A 210 -13.20 6.78 6.37
N THR A 211 -14.29 6.11 6.75
CA THR A 211 -15.18 5.38 5.84
C THR A 211 -16.58 5.95 5.94
N LEU A 212 -17.09 6.47 4.82
CA LEU A 212 -18.48 6.85 4.67
C LEU A 212 -19.26 5.64 4.13
N ASN A 213 -20.37 5.28 4.76
CA ASN A 213 -21.22 4.16 4.39
C ASN A 213 -22.65 4.64 4.09
N ALA A 214 -23.32 3.99 3.16
CA ALA A 214 -24.74 4.19 2.89
C ALA A 214 -25.38 2.88 2.39
N ASP A 215 -26.58 2.58 2.89
CA ASP A 215 -27.34 1.36 2.58
C ASP A 215 -28.20 1.52 1.33
N SER A 216 -27.58 1.85 0.19
CA SER A 216 -28.24 1.95 -1.11
C SER A 216 -27.26 1.66 -2.24
N ASP A 217 -27.77 1.24 -3.41
CA ASP A 217 -26.99 1.12 -4.65
C ASP A 217 -26.81 2.46 -5.37
N LYS A 218 -27.66 3.46 -5.09
CA LYS A 218 -27.61 4.81 -5.65
C LYS A 218 -27.05 5.80 -4.62
N VAL A 219 -25.73 5.89 -4.55
CA VAL A 219 -25.04 6.77 -3.60
C VAL A 219 -24.05 7.68 -4.31
N VAL A 220 -24.15 8.98 -4.07
CA VAL A 220 -23.15 9.97 -4.47
C VAL A 220 -22.38 10.42 -3.23
N PHE A 221 -21.10 10.06 -3.17
CA PHE A 221 -20.20 10.46 -2.09
C PHE A 221 -19.60 11.84 -2.36
N PRO A 222 -19.34 12.65 -1.31
CA PRO A 222 -18.68 13.93 -1.46
C PRO A 222 -17.23 13.78 -1.97
N ALA A 223 -16.78 14.76 -2.75
CA ALA A 223 -15.38 14.91 -3.09
C ALA A 223 -14.63 15.52 -1.90
N ILE A 224 -13.78 14.73 -1.25
CA ILE A 224 -13.01 15.13 -0.07
C ILE A 224 -11.52 15.06 -0.45
N SER A 225 -10.89 16.22 -0.56
CA SER A 225 -9.44 16.35 -0.74
C SER A 225 -8.70 16.58 0.58
N HIS A 226 -9.40 17.12 1.59
CA HIS A 226 -8.85 17.40 2.91
C HIS A 226 -9.85 17.00 3.99
N ILE A 227 -9.34 16.49 5.11
CA ILE A 227 -10.11 16.13 6.30
C ILE A 227 -9.54 16.93 7.48
N ALA A 228 -10.32 17.85 8.03
CA ALA A 228 -9.91 18.73 9.12
C ALA A 228 -8.54 19.43 8.87
N GLY A 229 -8.33 19.89 7.63
CA GLY A 229 -7.09 20.56 7.21
C GLY A 229 -5.95 19.64 6.75
N TYR A 230 -6.08 18.31 6.89
CA TYR A 230 -5.05 17.36 6.44
C TYR A 230 -5.38 16.79 5.06
N PRO A 231 -4.41 16.66 4.14
CA PRO A 231 -4.64 16.14 2.81
C PRO A 231 -5.00 14.65 2.84
N VAL A 232 -5.93 14.24 1.97
CA VAL A 232 -6.26 12.84 1.73
C VAL A 232 -5.15 12.21 0.89
N LEU A 233 -4.52 11.16 1.45
CA LEU A 233 -3.40 10.43 0.86
C LEU A 233 -3.87 9.33 -0.11
N GLY A 234 -5.09 8.85 0.06
CA GLY A 234 -5.66 7.80 -0.78
C GLY A 234 -7.15 7.62 -0.57
N THR A 235 -7.82 7.10 -1.59
CA THR A 235 -9.25 6.79 -1.54
C THR A 235 -9.53 5.38 -2.06
N SER A 236 -10.57 4.74 -1.54
CA SER A 236 -11.05 3.45 -2.02
C SER A 236 -12.57 3.37 -1.93
N ASN A 237 -13.18 2.55 -2.79
CA ASN A 237 -14.61 2.29 -2.79
C ASN A 237 -14.84 0.80 -2.55
N ALA A 238 -15.92 0.46 -1.85
CA ALA A 238 -16.35 -0.92 -1.67
C ALA A 238 -17.89 -1.01 -1.74
N GLN A 239 -18.38 -2.16 -2.20
CA GLN A 239 -19.79 -2.49 -2.21
C GLN A 239 -19.98 -3.87 -1.59
N SER A 240 -20.94 -3.98 -0.69
CA SER A 240 -21.37 -5.26 -0.12
C SER A 240 -22.86 -5.48 -0.35
N MET A 241 -23.26 -6.74 -0.49
CA MET A 241 -24.65 -7.14 -0.67
C MET A 241 -24.97 -8.24 0.33
N SER A 242 -26.03 -8.02 1.12
CA SER A 242 -26.57 -9.00 2.05
C SER A 242 -28.00 -9.36 1.66
N ILE A 243 -28.39 -10.61 1.90
CA ILE A 243 -29.76 -11.10 1.67
C ILE A 243 -30.23 -11.73 2.97
N VAL A 244 -31.15 -11.07 3.66
CA VAL A 244 -31.74 -11.55 4.93
C VAL A 244 -33.24 -11.68 4.74
N ASN A 245 -33.79 -12.87 4.95
CA ASN A 245 -35.23 -13.16 4.78
C ASN A 245 -35.79 -12.65 3.43
N THR A 246 -35.09 -12.94 2.32
CA THR A 246 -35.46 -12.53 0.95
C THR A 246 -35.36 -11.02 0.67
N ARG A 247 -35.05 -10.19 1.68
CA ARG A 247 -34.73 -8.76 1.47
C ARG A 247 -33.27 -8.60 1.11
N ARG A 248 -33.01 -7.95 -0.03
CA ARG A 248 -31.69 -7.56 -0.50
C ARG A 248 -31.33 -6.20 0.11
N THR A 249 -30.20 -6.12 0.81
CA THR A 249 -29.60 -4.88 1.28
C THR A 249 -28.26 -4.70 0.58
N ILE A 250 -28.07 -3.55 -0.07
CA ILE A 250 -26.81 -3.16 -0.70
C ILE A 250 -26.21 -2.05 0.15
N GLN A 251 -24.94 -2.18 0.51
CA GLN A 251 -24.21 -1.17 1.25
C GLN A 251 -23.01 -0.74 0.42
N ASN A 252 -22.98 0.53 0.06
CA ASN A 252 -21.85 1.18 -0.58
C ASN A 252 -21.02 1.93 0.45
N SER A 253 -19.70 1.90 0.30
CA SER A 253 -18.79 2.66 1.14
C SER A 253 -17.63 3.26 0.37
N LYS A 254 -17.17 4.41 0.87
CA LYS A 254 -15.99 5.12 0.37
C LYS A 254 -15.07 5.48 1.52
N SER A 255 -13.82 5.03 1.42
CA SER A 255 -12.80 5.26 2.43
C SER A 255 -11.79 6.30 1.97
N TYR A 256 -11.31 7.10 2.92
CA TYR A 256 -10.35 8.19 2.74
C TYR A 256 -9.26 8.04 3.80
N THR A 257 -8.03 7.86 3.36
CA THR A 257 -6.85 7.75 4.23
C THR A 257 -6.19 9.10 4.39
N PHE A 258 -5.92 9.52 5.61
CA PHE A 258 -5.18 10.75 5.91
C PHE A 258 -4.29 10.58 7.14
N LYS A 259 -3.27 11.41 7.27
CA LYS A 259 -2.29 11.35 8.37
C LYS A 259 -2.36 12.60 9.24
N PRO A 260 -3.08 12.56 10.37
CA PRO A 260 -3.17 13.69 11.28
C PRO A 260 -1.91 13.87 12.13
N LEU A 261 -1.66 15.10 12.58
CA LEU A 261 -0.51 15.44 13.44
C LEU A 261 -0.93 15.82 14.87
N LYS A 262 -2.19 16.22 15.07
CA LYS A 262 -2.76 16.63 16.36
C LYS A 262 -4.17 16.05 16.52
N SER A 263 -4.69 16.05 17.74
CA SER A 263 -6.10 15.74 18.00
C SER A 263 -6.98 16.66 17.14
N LEU A 264 -8.06 16.10 16.59
CA LEU A 264 -8.94 16.81 15.66
C LEU A 264 -10.36 16.28 15.73
N GLN A 265 -11.26 16.99 15.07
CA GLN A 265 -12.63 16.55 14.84
C GLN A 265 -12.86 16.44 13.34
N ILE A 266 -13.17 15.23 12.88
CA ILE A 266 -13.61 14.99 11.51
C ILE A 266 -15.02 15.62 11.39
N PRO A 267 -15.24 16.52 10.42
CA PRO A 267 -16.54 17.16 10.24
C PRO A 267 -17.59 16.14 9.77
N ALA A 268 -18.85 16.51 9.93
CA ALA A 268 -19.95 15.81 9.30
C ALA A 268 -19.87 15.96 7.77
N TYR A 269 -20.21 14.90 7.03
CA TYR A 269 -20.24 14.91 5.57
C TYR A 269 -21.63 14.62 5.03
N THR A 270 -22.00 15.30 3.95
CA THR A 270 -23.29 15.08 3.29
C THR A 270 -23.12 14.16 2.08
N LEU A 271 -23.92 13.09 2.03
CA LEU A 271 -24.04 12.15 0.93
C LEU A 271 -25.41 12.33 0.27
N ILE A 272 -25.53 11.97 -1.00
CA ILE A 272 -26.84 11.85 -1.66
C ILE A 272 -27.15 10.36 -1.80
N VAL A 273 -28.19 9.90 -1.09
CA VAL A 273 -28.62 8.50 -1.04
C VAL A 273 -30.03 8.44 -1.60
N ASP A 274 -30.22 7.71 -2.71
CA ASP A 274 -31.51 7.65 -3.42
C ASP A 274 -32.10 9.04 -3.78
N GLY A 275 -31.22 10.00 -4.11
CA GLY A 275 -31.60 11.38 -4.42
C GLY A 275 -31.84 12.27 -3.20
N VAL A 276 -31.83 11.72 -1.98
CA VAL A 276 -32.02 12.48 -0.73
C VAL A 276 -30.67 12.82 -0.09
N LYS A 277 -30.50 14.07 0.34
CA LYS A 277 -29.31 14.49 1.10
C LYS A 277 -29.37 13.92 2.51
N GLN A 278 -28.31 13.25 2.93
CA GLN A 278 -28.13 12.71 4.28
C GLN A 278 -26.76 13.10 4.83
N THR A 279 -26.70 13.44 6.10
CA THR A 279 -25.48 13.95 6.73
C THR A 279 -25.01 13.02 7.84
N THR A 280 -23.71 12.70 7.85
CA THR A 280 -23.09 11.87 8.87
C THR A 280 -22.88 12.65 10.17
N GLN A 281 -22.49 11.95 11.24
CA GLN A 281 -22.05 12.61 12.47
C GLN A 281 -20.55 12.94 12.42
N ALA A 282 -20.16 13.99 13.15
CA ALA A 282 -18.76 14.34 13.34
C ALA A 282 -18.06 13.30 14.25
N ILE A 283 -16.76 13.07 14.03
CA ILE A 283 -15.99 12.06 14.76
C ILE A 283 -14.76 12.71 15.42
N LYS A 284 -14.65 12.60 16.74
CA LYS A 284 -13.47 13.07 17.48
C LYS A 284 -12.33 12.05 17.40
N ILE A 285 -11.14 12.52 17.02
CA ILE A 285 -9.92 11.73 16.92
C ILE A 285 -8.89 12.28 17.92
N THR A 286 -8.37 11.40 18.77
CA THR A 286 -7.47 11.79 19.88
C THR A 286 -6.03 11.39 19.61
N TYR A 287 -5.13 12.36 19.64
CA TYR A 287 -3.70 12.12 19.61
C TYR A 287 -3.22 11.50 20.94
N LYS A 288 -2.54 10.35 20.87
CA LYS A 288 -1.88 9.71 22.01
C LYS A 288 -0.38 10.03 21.98
N LYS A 289 0.09 10.73 23.02
CA LYS A 289 1.52 10.96 23.21
C LYS A 289 2.22 9.63 23.51
N PRO A 290 3.29 9.27 22.78
CA PRO A 290 4.13 8.13 23.13
C PRO A 290 4.71 8.31 24.53
N THR A 291 4.50 7.34 25.42
CA THR A 291 5.11 7.33 26.75
C THR A 291 5.90 6.05 26.93
N LYS A 292 7.14 6.18 27.42
CA LYS A 292 8.00 5.06 27.77
C LYS A 292 7.27 4.12 28.74
N ALA A 293 7.39 2.82 28.52
CA ALA A 293 6.88 1.83 29.44
C ALA A 293 7.54 1.97 30.83
N LYS A 294 6.75 1.88 31.90
CA LYS A 294 7.25 1.96 33.28
C LYS A 294 8.16 0.77 33.60
N ALA A 295 9.09 0.95 34.54
CA ALA A 295 9.87 -0.16 35.08
C ALA A 295 8.94 -1.28 35.58
N GLY A 296 9.30 -2.55 35.31
CA GLY A 296 8.45 -3.69 35.66
C GLY A 296 7.35 -4.01 34.63
N SER A 297 7.25 -3.28 33.51
CA SER A 297 6.31 -3.62 32.43
C SER A 297 6.73 -4.91 31.72
N ASP A 298 5.76 -5.65 31.17
CA ASP A 298 6.01 -6.89 30.41
C ASP A 298 6.98 -6.71 29.25
N TYR A 299 6.91 -5.54 28.62
CA TYR A 299 7.80 -5.14 27.56
C TYR A 299 8.27 -3.71 27.80
N ILE A 300 9.54 -3.45 27.52
CA ILE A 300 10.17 -2.14 27.64
C ILE A 300 10.93 -1.89 26.34
N LEU A 301 10.75 -0.70 25.78
CA LEU A 301 11.58 -0.19 24.69
C LEU A 301 12.28 1.07 25.18
N GLU A 302 13.57 1.17 24.92
CA GLU A 302 14.40 2.28 25.33
C GLU A 302 15.40 2.62 24.24
N ILE A 303 15.65 3.92 24.05
CA ILE A 303 16.74 4.40 23.22
C ILE A 303 17.72 5.19 24.09
N LYS A 304 19.01 4.99 23.85
CA LYS A 304 20.10 5.74 24.50
C LYS A 304 21.17 6.06 23.48
N THR A 305 21.87 7.16 23.67
CA THR A 305 23.11 7.45 22.95
C THR A 305 24.31 7.37 23.87
N ASP A 306 25.49 7.13 23.29
CA ASP A 306 26.78 7.23 23.99
C ASP A 306 27.12 8.68 24.37
N LYS A 307 26.77 9.64 23.51
CA LYS A 307 26.85 11.08 23.76
C LYS A 307 25.61 11.80 23.23
N THR A 308 25.23 12.88 23.92
CA THR A 308 24.10 13.74 23.52
C THR A 308 24.56 15.04 22.86
N THR A 309 25.85 15.39 23.00
CA THR A 309 26.45 16.60 22.43
C THR A 309 27.71 16.23 21.66
N PHE A 310 27.85 16.72 20.43
CA PHE A 310 29.02 16.50 19.57
C PHE A 310 29.10 17.57 18.48
N PHE A 311 30.25 17.71 17.82
CA PHE A 311 30.43 18.67 16.72
C PHE A 311 29.88 18.13 15.40
N LEU A 312 29.46 19.03 14.50
CA LEU A 312 29.12 18.67 13.13
C LEU A 312 30.27 17.89 12.47
N GLY A 313 29.94 16.80 11.76
CA GLY A 313 30.92 15.89 11.16
C GLY A 313 31.47 14.81 12.10
N ASP A 314 31.26 14.90 13.40
CA ASP A 314 31.45 13.80 14.35
C ASP A 314 30.21 12.88 14.37
N THR A 315 30.35 11.71 14.99
CA THR A 315 29.31 10.66 14.99
C THR A 315 28.99 10.23 16.41
N ALA A 316 27.74 9.85 16.66
CA ALA A 316 27.29 9.26 17.93
C ALA A 316 26.71 7.85 17.68
N THR A 317 26.57 7.05 18.73
CA THR A 317 25.99 5.71 18.65
C THR A 317 24.64 5.68 19.35
N LEU A 318 23.57 5.37 18.61
CA LEU A 318 22.24 5.10 19.14
C LEU A 318 22.06 3.61 19.44
N ASN A 319 21.75 3.28 20.68
CA ASN A 319 21.40 1.94 21.12
C ASN A 319 19.89 1.85 21.37
N ILE A 320 19.21 0.98 20.63
CA ILE A 320 17.79 0.67 20.79
C ILE A 320 17.68 -0.65 21.55
N THR A 321 17.23 -0.59 22.80
CA THR A 321 17.11 -1.73 23.70
C THR A 321 15.66 -2.13 23.84
N PHE A 322 15.34 -3.36 23.42
CA PHE A 322 14.07 -4.01 23.68
C PHE A 322 14.22 -5.05 24.79
N LYS A 323 13.38 -4.96 25.82
CA LYS A 323 13.31 -5.94 26.92
C LYS A 323 11.93 -6.60 26.94
N ALA A 324 11.90 -7.92 27.08
CA ALA A 324 10.68 -8.69 27.32
C ALA A 324 10.85 -9.57 28.56
N LYS A 325 9.90 -9.55 29.50
CA LYS A 325 10.00 -10.41 30.70
C LYS A 325 10.15 -11.88 30.33
N LYS A 326 11.01 -12.60 31.04
CA LYS A 326 11.23 -14.05 30.83
C LYS A 326 10.01 -14.90 31.16
N SER A 327 9.13 -14.43 32.04
CA SER A 327 7.87 -15.09 32.39
C SER A 327 6.85 -15.14 31.24
N LEU A 328 7.07 -14.37 30.16
CA LEU A 328 6.16 -14.34 29.03
C LEU A 328 6.42 -15.52 28.08
N PRO A 329 5.36 -16.08 27.47
CA PRO A 329 5.52 -17.10 26.44
C PRO A 329 6.35 -16.56 25.28
N ARG A 330 7.08 -17.44 24.57
CA ARG A 330 7.93 -17.05 23.43
C ARG A 330 7.14 -16.24 22.41
N ILE A 331 7.46 -14.95 22.34
CA ILE A 331 6.86 -14.01 21.39
C ILE A 331 7.27 -14.44 19.98
N SER A 332 6.32 -14.50 19.07
CA SER A 332 6.58 -15.08 17.75
C SER A 332 6.99 -14.03 16.72
N GLN A 333 6.57 -12.77 16.88
CA GLN A 333 6.88 -11.68 15.96
C GLN A 333 6.95 -10.35 16.70
N ILE A 334 8.16 -9.78 16.78
CA ILE A 334 8.42 -8.41 17.21
C ILE A 334 8.85 -7.64 15.97
N MET A 335 8.18 -6.52 15.70
CA MET A 335 8.58 -5.59 14.65
C MET A 335 8.99 -4.28 15.32
N LEU A 336 10.26 -3.93 15.21
CA LEU A 336 10.81 -2.68 15.72
C LEU A 336 10.90 -1.67 14.57
N SER A 337 10.48 -0.42 14.83
CA SER A 337 10.64 0.67 13.88
C SER A 337 12.12 1.02 13.71
N THR A 338 12.51 1.35 12.48
CA THR A 338 13.81 1.97 12.20
C THR A 338 13.84 3.41 12.74
N PRO A 339 14.99 3.89 13.25
CA PRO A 339 15.11 5.28 13.68
C PRO A 339 15.09 6.21 12.47
N GLU A 340 14.30 7.28 12.57
CA GLU A 340 14.18 8.34 11.57
C GLU A 340 14.06 9.68 12.30
N ALA A 341 14.85 10.67 11.88
CA ALA A 341 14.85 12.01 12.45
C ALA A 341 15.36 13.02 11.41
N GLU A 342 14.78 14.21 11.39
CA GLU A 342 15.21 15.28 10.50
C GLU A 342 16.63 15.76 10.86
N GLY A 343 17.47 15.99 9.85
CA GLY A 343 18.86 16.41 10.04
C GLY A 343 19.81 15.33 10.52
N LEU A 344 19.35 14.09 10.71
CA LEU A 344 20.16 12.94 11.16
C LEU A 344 20.09 11.78 10.18
N SER A 345 21.22 11.12 9.96
CA SER A 345 21.31 9.85 9.24
C SER A 345 21.68 8.72 10.20
N PHE A 346 21.09 7.54 9.97
CA PHE A 346 21.30 6.36 10.81
C PHE A 346 21.83 5.21 9.97
N THR A 347 22.99 4.67 10.35
CA THR A 347 23.60 3.49 9.72
C THR A 347 23.68 2.36 10.74
N GLU A 348 23.00 1.24 10.47
CA GLU A 348 22.97 0.09 11.39
C GLU A 348 24.37 -0.52 11.53
N ASN A 349 24.86 -0.64 12.77
CA ASN A 349 26.05 -1.41 13.09
C ASN A 349 25.65 -2.88 13.08
N LYS A 350 26.15 -3.66 12.12
CA LYS A 350 25.75 -5.07 11.93
C LYS A 350 26.06 -5.89 13.20
N GLY A 351 25.04 -6.22 13.98
CA GLY A 351 25.14 -7.06 15.16
C GLY A 351 24.00 -6.81 16.15
N VAL A 352 23.41 -7.88 16.70
CA VAL A 352 22.45 -7.77 17.80
C VAL A 352 23.13 -8.24 19.06
N SER A 353 23.33 -7.34 20.02
CA SER A 353 23.83 -7.75 21.35
C SER A 353 22.67 -8.29 22.17
N ARG A 354 22.91 -9.42 22.84
CA ARG A 354 21.97 -10.02 23.80
C ARG A 354 22.66 -10.04 25.15
N ILE A 355 22.23 -9.14 26.03
CA ILE A 355 22.75 -9.07 27.39
C ILE A 355 21.85 -9.92 28.29
N ALA A 356 22.45 -10.70 29.17
CA ALA A 356 21.72 -11.41 30.21
C ALA A 356 21.23 -10.40 31.26
N ASP A 357 19.92 -10.22 31.35
CA ASP A 357 19.23 -9.53 32.45
C ASP A 357 18.51 -10.62 33.25
N GLU A 358 18.51 -10.55 34.58
CA GLU A 358 17.92 -11.60 35.43
C GLU A 358 16.43 -11.83 35.10
N ASN A 359 15.69 -10.75 34.83
CA ASN A 359 14.23 -10.76 34.69
C ASN A 359 13.75 -10.64 33.23
N TYR A 360 14.61 -10.17 32.33
CA TYR A 360 14.25 -9.88 30.94
C TYR A 360 15.13 -10.63 29.92
N ASN A 361 14.52 -10.95 28.79
CA ASN A 361 15.23 -11.20 27.55
C ASN A 361 15.52 -9.85 26.89
N VAL A 362 16.79 -9.49 26.74
CA VAL A 362 17.22 -8.19 26.21
C VAL A 362 17.79 -8.34 24.81
N GLN A 363 17.37 -7.47 23.90
CA GLN A 363 17.91 -7.35 22.56
C GLN A 363 18.28 -5.88 22.32
N THR A 364 19.51 -5.63 21.90
CA THR A 364 19.98 -4.29 21.59
C THR A 364 20.43 -4.20 20.14
N LEU A 365 19.88 -3.22 19.41
CA LEU A 365 20.36 -2.80 18.09
C LEU A 365 21.18 -1.53 18.23
N SER A 366 22.28 -1.42 17.49
CA SER A 366 23.13 -0.23 17.50
C SER A 366 23.17 0.43 16.13
N TYR A 367 23.10 1.76 16.11
CA TYR A 367 23.18 2.58 14.91
C TYR A 367 24.22 3.66 15.10
N ARG A 368 25.03 3.92 14.07
CA ARG A 368 25.83 5.15 13.97
C ARG A 368 24.92 6.28 13.51
N ILE A 369 25.00 7.40 14.20
CA ILE A 369 24.31 8.66 13.90
C ILE A 369 25.32 9.62 13.28
N ASN A 370 25.02 10.17 12.10
CA ASN A 370 25.71 11.34 11.57
C ASN A 370 24.73 12.50 11.44
N ALA A 371 25.17 13.71 11.79
CA ALA A 371 24.37 14.91 11.65
C ALA A 371 24.68 15.63 10.33
N ASN A 372 23.64 16.05 9.64
CA ASN A 372 23.73 16.84 8.40
C ASN A 372 23.58 18.34 8.67
N ASN A 373 23.20 18.73 9.89
CA ASN A 373 23.05 20.11 10.31
C ASN A 373 23.42 20.26 11.80
N PHE A 374 23.66 21.47 12.26
CA PHE A 374 23.92 21.79 13.67
C PHE A 374 22.66 22.33 14.38
N GLY A 375 22.73 22.42 15.71
CA GLY A 375 21.64 22.82 16.59
C GLY A 375 21.02 21.65 17.36
N ALA A 376 19.82 21.89 17.91
CA ALA A 376 19.09 20.88 18.66
C ALA A 376 18.28 19.98 17.72
N LEU A 377 18.71 18.74 17.56
CA LEU A 377 18.08 17.74 16.69
C LEU A 377 17.27 16.74 17.51
N TYR A 378 16.02 16.48 17.09
CA TYR A 378 15.07 15.67 17.84
C TYR A 378 14.90 14.28 17.24
N ILE A 379 15.16 13.24 18.05
CA ILE A 379 14.86 11.85 17.74
C ILE A 379 13.50 11.49 18.36
N PRO A 380 12.47 11.22 17.55
CA PRO A 380 11.16 10.86 18.05
C PRO A 380 11.17 9.50 18.75
N SER A 381 10.12 9.24 19.53
CA SER A 381 9.91 7.94 20.16
C SER A 381 9.76 6.83 19.11
N LEU A 382 10.52 5.75 19.27
CA LEU A 382 10.43 4.55 18.45
C LEU A 382 9.31 3.64 18.93
N VAL A 383 8.85 2.78 18.02
CA VAL A 383 7.71 1.88 18.25
C VAL A 383 8.14 0.42 18.06
N ALA A 384 7.83 -0.42 19.05
CA ALA A 384 7.84 -1.86 18.87
C ALA A 384 6.40 -2.39 18.81
N THR A 385 6.09 -3.10 17.74
CA THR A 385 4.81 -3.74 17.50
C THR A 385 4.94 -5.24 17.79
N ILE A 386 4.15 -5.71 18.76
CA ILE A 386 4.19 -7.07 19.28
C ILE A 386 2.93 -7.79 18.80
N GLY A 387 3.11 -8.81 17.97
CA GLY A 387 2.02 -9.63 17.47
C GLY A 387 1.56 -10.66 18.51
N ASN A 388 0.26 -10.73 18.79
CA ASN A 388 -0.30 -11.76 19.64
C ASN A 388 -0.47 -13.08 18.85
N GLN A 389 -0.01 -14.20 19.41
CA GLN A 389 -0.41 -15.52 18.91
C GLN A 389 -1.64 -15.98 19.68
N ASN A 390 -2.83 -15.76 19.11
CA ASN A 390 -3.94 -16.63 19.46
C ASN A 390 -3.80 -17.90 18.61
N ARG A 391 -3.28 -18.98 19.21
CA ARG A 391 -3.05 -20.28 18.56
C ARG A 391 -4.33 -21.10 18.40
N ASP A 392 -5.47 -20.46 18.13
CA ASP A 392 -6.68 -21.18 17.79
C ASP A 392 -6.73 -21.38 16.27
N ILE A 393 -6.41 -22.59 15.83
CA ILE A 393 -6.50 -23.06 14.45
C ILE A 393 -7.92 -22.81 13.85
N PHE A 394 -8.94 -22.65 14.69
CA PHE A 394 -10.32 -22.33 14.32
C PHE A 394 -10.67 -20.83 14.31
N SER A 395 -9.89 -19.95 14.96
CA SER A 395 -10.17 -18.50 15.02
C SER A 395 -10.03 -17.81 13.65
N GLY A 396 -9.09 -18.27 12.81
CA GLY A 396 -8.85 -17.69 11.49
C GLY A 396 -10.00 -17.84 10.47
N PHE A 397 -11.05 -18.61 10.78
CA PHE A 397 -12.21 -18.81 9.90
C PHE A 397 -13.34 -17.80 10.14
N PHE A 398 -13.50 -17.31 11.37
CA PHE A 398 -14.55 -16.34 11.73
C PHE A 398 -14.00 -14.92 11.95
N ASP A 399 -12.69 -14.76 12.13
CA ASP A 399 -12.07 -13.51 12.54
C ASP A 399 -11.48 -12.68 11.37
N ARG A 400 -12.14 -12.72 10.21
CA ARG A 400 -11.65 -12.01 9.00
C ARG A 400 -11.89 -10.49 9.04
N GLY A 401 -12.41 -9.96 10.16
CA GLY A 401 -12.74 -8.55 10.33
C GLY A 401 -12.38 -7.94 11.69
N GLN A 402 -11.86 -8.70 12.66
CA GLN A 402 -11.37 -8.10 13.91
C GLN A 402 -9.87 -7.88 13.82
N ASN A 403 -9.45 -6.67 14.19
CA ASN A 403 -8.07 -6.29 14.34
C ASN A 403 -7.31 -7.33 15.16
N ARG A 404 -6.32 -8.00 14.58
CA ARG A 404 -5.28 -8.68 15.35
C ARG A 404 -4.70 -7.63 16.30
N GLN A 405 -5.04 -7.69 17.58
CA GLN A 405 -4.63 -6.68 18.55
C GLN A 405 -3.10 -6.77 18.71
N GLN A 406 -2.40 -5.98 17.92
CA GLN A 406 -0.96 -5.81 18.04
C GLN A 406 -0.71 -4.84 19.19
N LYS A 407 0.04 -5.29 20.21
CA LYS A 407 0.43 -4.43 21.32
C LYS A 407 1.59 -3.55 20.84
N LYS A 408 1.39 -2.23 20.86
CA LYS A 408 2.45 -1.26 20.57
C LYS A 408 3.05 -0.75 21.88
N ILE A 409 4.37 -0.67 21.93
CA ILE A 409 5.11 -0.02 23.01
C ILE A 409 6.06 1.02 22.43
N PHE A 410 6.39 2.02 23.23
CA PHE A 410 7.11 3.22 22.79
C PHE A 410 8.38 3.42 23.62
N SER A 411 9.43 3.95 22.98
CA SER A 411 10.65 4.37 23.67
C SER A 411 10.50 5.76 24.29
N ASN A 412 11.50 6.20 25.05
CA ASN A 412 11.74 7.63 25.24
C ASN A 412 12.05 8.32 23.90
N ALA A 413 11.86 9.63 23.83
CA ALA A 413 12.46 10.47 22.79
C ALA A 413 13.83 10.97 23.27
N LEU A 414 14.67 11.45 22.36
CA LEU A 414 15.97 12.03 22.67
C LEU A 414 16.15 13.34 21.90
N THR A 415 16.84 14.30 22.51
CA THR A 415 17.32 15.50 21.84
C THR A 415 18.84 15.46 21.85
N LEU A 416 19.46 15.68 20.69
CA LEU A 416 20.90 15.77 20.52
C LEU A 416 21.27 17.23 20.23
N THR A 417 22.37 17.70 20.80
CA THR A 417 22.93 19.03 20.53
C THR A 417 24.14 18.87 19.62
N VAL A 418 24.00 19.27 18.37
CA VAL A 418 25.11 19.27 17.41
C VAL A 418 25.70 20.66 17.37
N ASN A 419 26.94 20.81 17.84
CA ASN A 419 27.61 22.10 17.81
C ASN A 419 28.10 22.41 16.39
N PRO A 420 28.00 23.67 15.93
CA PRO A 420 28.71 24.07 14.72
C PRO A 420 30.21 23.90 14.95
N LEU A 421 30.95 23.77 13.85
CA LEU A 421 32.40 23.84 13.92
C LEU A 421 32.84 25.29 14.21
N PRO A 422 33.99 25.51 14.88
CA PRO A 422 34.51 26.85 15.13
C PRO A 422 34.72 27.65 13.84
N ASP A 423 34.61 28.98 13.92
CA ASP A 423 34.88 29.92 12.81
C ASP A 423 34.07 29.65 11.52
N ASP A 424 32.85 29.11 11.63
CA ASP A 424 32.00 28.69 10.49
C ASP A 424 32.66 27.67 9.55
N LEU A 425 33.68 26.98 10.05
CA LEU A 425 34.45 26.03 9.26
C LEU A 425 33.56 24.87 8.83
N ARG A 426 33.43 24.61 7.54
CA ARG A 426 32.63 23.47 7.06
C ARG A 426 33.45 22.22 6.85
N ILE A 427 34.76 22.38 6.69
CA ILE A 427 35.70 21.33 6.32
C ILE A 427 36.20 20.66 7.59
N PHE A 428 36.07 19.33 7.66
CA PHE A 428 36.53 18.50 8.77
C PHE A 428 37.22 17.22 8.25
N GLY A 429 38.26 16.79 8.94
CA GLY A 429 39.00 15.60 8.52
C GLY A 429 40.46 15.60 8.94
N ASP A 430 41.24 14.80 8.23
CA ASP A 430 42.70 14.74 8.31
C ASP A 430 43.23 14.84 6.89
N PHE A 431 43.85 15.98 6.55
CA PHE A 431 44.19 16.33 5.19
C PHE A 431 45.66 16.69 5.03
N SER A 432 46.18 16.41 3.83
CA SER A 432 47.46 16.89 3.33
C SER A 432 47.25 17.58 1.97
N ILE A 433 47.92 18.70 1.75
CA ILE A 433 47.81 19.52 0.54
C ILE A 433 49.15 19.58 -0.18
N LYS A 434 49.13 19.45 -1.51
CA LYS A 434 50.32 19.59 -2.36
C LYS A 434 49.97 20.35 -3.65
N ALA A 435 50.81 21.31 -4.01
CA ALA A 435 50.81 21.97 -5.31
C ALA A 435 52.00 21.47 -6.13
N THR A 436 51.76 21.15 -7.40
CA THR A 436 52.80 20.74 -8.36
C THR A 436 52.60 21.43 -9.68
N VAL A 437 53.69 21.88 -10.29
CA VAL A 437 53.71 22.41 -11.66
C VAL A 437 54.37 21.42 -12.60
N ASP A 438 54.04 21.49 -13.88
CA ASP A 438 54.71 20.72 -14.93
C ASP A 438 56.11 21.28 -15.28
N LYS A 439 56.27 22.61 -15.24
CA LYS A 439 57.52 23.31 -15.56
C LYS A 439 57.75 24.50 -14.63
N THR A 440 59.02 24.78 -14.31
CA THR A 440 59.44 25.96 -13.52
C THR A 440 60.17 27.01 -14.36
N GLN A 441 60.51 26.68 -15.60
CA GLN A 441 61.10 27.57 -16.59
C GLN A 441 60.30 27.46 -17.88
N VAL A 442 59.82 28.58 -18.41
CA VAL A 442 58.97 28.65 -19.62
C VAL A 442 59.36 29.84 -20.48
N LYS A 443 59.01 29.81 -21.77
CA LYS A 443 59.15 30.98 -22.64
C LYS A 443 57.99 31.96 -22.42
N GLN A 444 58.22 33.23 -22.71
CA GLN A 444 57.17 34.24 -22.66
C GLN A 444 55.93 33.81 -23.47
N GLY A 445 54.75 33.82 -22.81
CA GLY A 445 53.48 33.41 -23.41
C GLY A 445 53.17 31.90 -23.35
N GLU A 446 54.09 31.07 -22.86
CA GLU A 446 53.83 29.65 -22.60
C GLU A 446 53.11 29.45 -21.25
N ALA A 447 52.19 28.48 -21.19
CA ALA A 447 51.42 28.18 -19.99
C ALA A 447 52.16 27.22 -19.05
N VAL A 448 52.09 27.50 -17.74
CA VAL A 448 52.46 26.57 -16.66
C VAL A 448 51.19 25.90 -16.14
N ASN A 449 51.16 24.58 -16.12
CA ASN A 449 50.03 23.81 -15.61
C ASN A 449 50.25 23.49 -14.13
N LEU A 450 49.51 24.15 -13.25
CA LEU A 450 49.49 23.90 -11.81
C LEU A 450 48.39 22.88 -11.47
N THR A 451 48.74 21.86 -10.68
CA THR A 451 47.79 20.92 -10.08
C THR A 451 47.86 21.03 -8.56
N VAL A 452 46.73 21.31 -7.93
CA VAL A 452 46.56 21.30 -6.47
C VAL A 452 45.84 20.02 -6.10
N ASN A 453 46.43 19.24 -5.19
CA ASN A 453 45.87 17.99 -4.68
C ASN A 453 45.72 18.04 -3.17
N ILE A 454 44.53 17.70 -2.69
CA ILE A 454 44.25 17.45 -1.28
C ILE A 454 43.90 15.97 -1.13
N VAL A 455 44.61 15.28 -0.24
CA VAL A 455 44.41 13.87 0.07
C VAL A 455 44.19 13.69 1.56
N GLY A 456 43.48 12.63 1.96
CA GLY A 456 43.18 12.38 3.36
C GLY A 456 41.83 11.72 3.58
N GLU A 457 41.29 11.88 4.79
CA GLU A 457 39.96 11.42 5.18
C GLU A 457 39.12 12.59 5.71
N GLY A 458 38.03 12.91 5.03
CA GLY A 458 37.14 14.00 5.43
C GLY A 458 36.05 14.31 4.40
N ASN A 459 35.36 15.41 4.57
CA ASN A 459 34.31 15.89 3.66
C ASN A 459 34.90 16.74 2.52
N PHE A 460 35.45 16.08 1.51
CA PHE A 460 36.00 16.77 0.32
C PHE A 460 34.97 17.63 -0.43
N ASP A 461 33.69 17.27 -0.35
CA ASP A 461 32.62 17.97 -1.08
C ASP A 461 32.34 19.39 -0.55
N ASP A 462 32.79 19.71 0.67
CA ASP A 462 32.65 21.04 1.26
C ASP A 462 33.91 21.92 1.08
N ILE A 463 34.93 21.43 0.35
CA ILE A 463 36.14 22.19 0.02
C ILE A 463 35.83 23.09 -1.18
N GLU A 464 35.92 24.40 -0.96
CA GLU A 464 35.75 25.40 -2.02
C GLU A 464 36.95 25.45 -2.98
N ASP A 465 36.68 25.79 -4.24
CA ASP A 465 37.67 25.99 -5.28
C ASP A 465 38.66 27.12 -4.90
N PHE A 466 39.95 26.85 -5.04
CA PHE A 466 40.99 27.85 -4.82
C PHE A 466 40.90 28.95 -5.88
N LYS A 467 40.94 30.19 -5.41
CA LYS A 467 41.12 31.37 -6.25
C LYS A 467 42.56 31.85 -6.08
N ILE A 468 43.27 31.94 -7.19
CA ILE A 468 44.68 32.35 -7.21
C ILE A 468 44.77 33.65 -7.98
N GLU A 469 45.47 34.62 -7.41
CA GLU A 469 45.80 35.89 -8.04
C GLU A 469 47.33 35.99 -8.11
N ILE A 470 47.85 36.28 -9.31
CA ILE A 470 49.28 36.39 -9.58
C ILE A 470 49.48 37.62 -10.45
N ASP A 471 50.32 38.53 -9.98
CA ASP A 471 50.66 39.75 -10.73
C ASP A 471 51.30 39.40 -12.08
N ASN A 472 50.88 40.11 -13.14
CA ASN A 472 51.42 39.96 -14.50
C ASN A 472 51.22 38.56 -15.14
N ALA A 473 50.24 37.80 -14.67
CA ALA A 473 49.86 36.51 -15.25
C ALA A 473 48.35 36.42 -15.51
N THR A 474 47.97 35.75 -16.60
CA THR A 474 46.58 35.36 -16.87
C THR A 474 46.38 33.93 -16.38
N ILE A 475 45.31 33.69 -15.62
CA ILE A 475 45.04 32.41 -14.96
C ILE A 475 43.72 31.85 -15.50
N TYR A 476 43.76 30.60 -15.92
CA TYR A 476 42.58 29.81 -16.25
C TYR A 476 42.49 28.66 -15.24
N SER A 477 41.31 28.44 -14.66
CA SER A 477 41.08 27.37 -13.69
C SER A 477 40.00 26.42 -14.18
N ASP A 478 40.21 25.13 -13.98
CA ASP A 478 39.15 24.13 -14.08
C ASP A 478 38.39 24.06 -12.74
N ASP A 479 37.13 23.63 -12.79
CA ASP A 479 36.35 23.28 -11.61
C ASP A 479 37.05 22.14 -10.85
N ALA A 480 37.00 22.18 -9.51
CA ALA A 480 37.58 21.12 -8.72
C ALA A 480 36.84 19.78 -8.89
N VAL A 481 37.62 18.68 -8.86
CA VAL A 481 37.11 17.32 -8.91
C VAL A 481 37.27 16.68 -7.53
N SER A 482 36.16 16.47 -6.83
CA SER A 482 36.08 15.71 -5.57
C SER A 482 35.85 14.22 -5.83
N SER A 483 36.55 13.36 -5.11
CA SER A 483 36.35 11.91 -5.11
C SER A 483 36.67 11.30 -3.75
N TYR A 484 36.30 10.03 -3.54
CA TYR A 484 36.68 9.28 -2.34
C TYR A 484 38.20 9.13 -2.14
N LYS A 485 39.01 9.42 -3.16
CA LYS A 485 40.49 9.36 -3.10
C LYS A 485 41.14 10.71 -2.82
N GLY A 486 40.38 11.81 -2.84
CA GLY A 486 40.90 13.15 -2.69
C GLY A 486 40.21 14.17 -3.58
N TRP A 487 40.66 15.40 -3.46
CA TRP A 487 40.18 16.58 -4.15
C TRP A 487 41.31 17.16 -5.01
N GLN A 488 41.01 17.54 -6.25
CA GLN A 488 42.00 18.07 -7.19
C GLN A 488 41.45 19.27 -7.95
N GLN A 489 42.26 20.31 -8.12
CA GLN A 489 41.97 21.44 -9.00
C GLN A 489 43.18 21.76 -9.88
N LYS A 490 42.93 22.15 -11.13
CA LYS A 490 43.97 22.46 -12.12
C LYS A 490 43.87 23.91 -12.58
N PHE A 491 45.02 24.49 -12.86
CA PHE A 491 45.16 25.84 -13.37
C PHE A 491 46.16 25.86 -14.53
N ALA A 492 45.89 26.70 -15.54
CA ALA A 492 46.85 27.09 -16.56
C ALA A 492 47.21 28.56 -16.37
N ILE A 493 48.49 28.84 -16.11
CA ILE A 493 48.99 30.17 -15.75
C ILE A 493 49.93 30.65 -16.85
N VAL A 494 49.62 31.79 -17.48
CA VAL A 494 50.41 32.38 -18.57
C VAL A 494 50.98 33.72 -18.10
N GLY A 495 52.29 33.77 -17.90
CA GLY A 495 52.99 34.97 -17.45
C GLY A 495 53.79 35.65 -18.57
N GLY A 496 53.83 36.99 -18.55
CA GLY A 496 54.69 37.78 -19.43
C GLY A 496 56.11 37.99 -18.88
N GLN A 497 56.29 37.78 -17.56
CA GLN A 497 57.53 37.95 -16.81
C GLN A 497 57.60 36.89 -15.72
N ASN A 498 58.72 36.77 -15.01
CA ASN A 498 58.84 35.90 -13.84
C ASN A 498 57.69 36.15 -12.86
N PHE A 499 57.09 35.07 -12.36
CA PHE A 499 55.98 35.15 -11.43
C PHE A 499 56.09 34.09 -10.34
N ILE A 500 55.37 34.33 -9.25
CA ILE A 500 55.38 33.48 -8.07
C ILE A 500 53.97 32.94 -7.86
N ILE A 501 53.84 31.62 -7.82
CA ILE A 501 52.60 30.97 -7.41
C ILE A 501 52.56 31.00 -5.87
N PRO A 502 51.58 31.71 -5.26
CA PRO A 502 51.54 31.89 -3.82
C PRO A 502 51.24 30.58 -3.08
N SER A 503 51.56 30.57 -1.78
CA SER A 503 51.19 29.49 -0.87
C SER A 503 49.67 29.47 -0.67
N LEU A 504 49.03 28.36 -1.07
CA LEU A 504 47.60 28.12 -0.90
C LEU A 504 47.34 27.53 0.48
N LYS A 505 46.29 28.00 1.15
CA LYS A 505 45.97 27.65 2.55
C LYS A 505 44.63 26.94 2.62
N LEU A 506 44.56 25.85 3.38
CA LEU A 506 43.31 25.18 3.71
C LEU A 506 43.16 25.13 5.23
N ASP A 507 42.09 25.74 5.72
CA ASP A 507 41.65 25.59 7.10
C ASP A 507 40.68 24.42 7.20
N TYR A 508 40.83 23.57 8.21
CA TYR A 508 39.91 22.46 8.48
C TYR A 508 39.88 22.10 9.97
N PHE A 509 38.79 21.46 10.39
CA PHE A 509 38.66 20.95 11.74
C PHE A 509 39.23 19.53 11.83
N ASP A 510 40.30 19.35 12.60
CA ASP A 510 40.89 18.03 12.82
C ASP A 510 40.07 17.26 13.86
N LYS A 511 39.46 16.15 13.43
CA LYS A 511 38.61 15.30 14.30
C LYS A 511 39.38 14.63 15.43
N LYS A 512 40.68 14.37 15.25
CA LYS A 512 41.51 13.68 16.24
C LYS A 512 41.89 14.63 17.37
N THR A 513 42.30 15.85 17.02
CA THR A 513 42.73 16.86 18.00
C THR A 513 41.59 17.78 18.44
N GLN A 514 40.42 17.71 17.78
CA GLN A 514 39.24 18.57 18.01
C GLN A 514 39.55 20.07 17.95
N THR A 515 40.46 20.46 17.05
CA THR A 515 40.89 21.86 16.88
C THR A 515 40.98 22.23 15.41
N LYS A 516 40.91 23.54 15.14
CA LYS A 516 41.17 24.10 13.80
C LYS A 516 42.65 23.94 13.46
N LYS A 517 42.94 23.41 12.27
CA LYS A 517 44.27 23.33 11.69
C LYS A 517 44.30 24.02 10.34
N THR A 518 45.46 24.59 10.01
CA THR A 518 45.74 25.18 8.70
C THR A 518 46.90 24.44 8.06
N ILE A 519 46.70 23.91 6.86
CA ILE A 519 47.76 23.34 6.03
C ILE A 519 48.03 24.26 4.84
N ARG A 520 49.26 24.24 4.32
CA ARG A 520 49.70 25.15 3.26
C ARG A 520 50.57 24.47 2.22
N THR A 521 50.46 24.90 0.97
CA THR A 521 51.40 24.51 -0.09
C THR A 521 52.69 25.32 0.00
N GLN A 522 53.75 24.82 -0.62
CA GLN A 522 54.97 25.60 -0.83
C GLN A 522 54.76 26.63 -1.96
N VAL A 523 55.45 27.75 -1.84
CA VAL A 523 55.54 28.78 -2.89
C VAL A 523 56.35 28.21 -4.06
N ILE A 524 55.94 28.49 -5.30
CA ILE A 524 56.62 28.00 -6.50
C ILE A 524 57.02 29.20 -7.37
N ASN A 525 58.33 29.35 -7.59
CA ASN A 525 58.89 30.40 -8.45
C ASN A 525 58.95 29.90 -9.90
N ILE A 526 58.41 30.69 -10.83
CA ILE A 526 58.45 30.42 -12.26
C ILE A 526 59.33 31.46 -12.95
N GLN A 527 60.33 31.00 -13.70
CA GLN A 527 61.17 31.85 -14.53
C GLN A 527 60.61 31.87 -15.96
N VAL A 528 60.53 33.07 -16.54
CA VAL A 528 60.02 33.31 -17.89
C VAL A 528 61.14 33.89 -18.74
N ASP A 529 61.61 33.09 -19.70
CA ASP A 529 62.65 33.51 -20.63
C ASP A 529 62.07 34.51 -21.64
N LYS A 530 62.67 35.70 -21.72
CA LYS A 530 62.34 36.70 -22.74
C LYS A 530 62.74 36.16 -24.10
N THR A 531 61.79 36.15 -25.04
CA THR A 531 62.12 35.92 -26.44
C THR A 531 62.56 37.25 -27.06
N ASN A 532 63.82 37.35 -27.51
CA ASN A 532 64.23 38.47 -28.35
C ASN A 532 63.48 38.35 -29.70
N PRO A 533 62.91 39.44 -30.24
CA PRO A 533 62.25 39.39 -31.53
C PRO A 533 63.29 39.02 -32.59
N ILE A 534 63.11 37.87 -33.24
CA ILE A 534 63.86 37.55 -34.45
C ILE A 534 63.30 38.46 -35.54
N ILE A 535 64.07 39.50 -35.86
CA ILE A 535 63.89 40.30 -37.06
C ILE A 535 64.33 39.40 -38.22
N THR A 536 63.38 38.86 -38.98
CA THR A 536 63.67 38.34 -40.32
C THR A 536 63.54 39.48 -41.31
N THR A 537 64.69 39.92 -41.81
CA THR A 537 64.86 40.93 -42.86
C THR A 537 64.14 40.51 -44.14
N THR A 538 63.47 41.48 -44.75
CA THR A 538 62.70 41.42 -45.99
C THR A 538 63.61 41.57 -47.20
N GLU A 539 63.39 40.79 -48.28
CA GLU A 539 63.68 41.21 -49.64
C GLU A 539 62.42 41.11 -50.53
N THR A 540 62.33 42.11 -51.39
CA THR A 540 61.22 42.70 -52.15
C THR A 540 60.74 41.92 -53.38
N VAL A 541 59.46 42.07 -53.78
CA VAL A 541 59.02 42.63 -55.10
C VAL A 541 57.59 43.21 -54.96
N ALA A 542 57.38 44.32 -55.68
CA ALA A 542 56.31 45.31 -55.59
C ALA A 542 54.85 44.86 -55.82
N LYS A 543 53.95 45.66 -55.21
CA LYS A 543 52.52 45.80 -55.51
C LYS A 543 52.26 46.11 -56.99
N PRO A 544 51.11 45.66 -57.51
CA PRO A 544 50.18 46.59 -58.14
C PRO A 544 48.89 46.69 -57.32
N ASP A 545 48.39 47.91 -57.24
CA ASP A 545 47.00 48.19 -56.89
C ASP A 545 46.09 47.46 -57.89
N ASN A 546 45.23 46.60 -57.37
CA ASN A 546 43.91 46.39 -57.94
C ASN A 546 42.97 45.98 -56.81
N LYS A 547 42.02 46.88 -56.52
CA LYS A 547 40.82 46.57 -55.77
C LYS A 547 40.04 45.52 -56.54
N THR A 548 40.21 44.25 -56.20
CA THR A 548 39.14 43.27 -56.38
C THR A 548 38.49 43.10 -55.02
N PRO A 549 37.20 43.48 -54.85
CA PRO A 549 36.51 43.17 -53.60
C PRO A 549 36.59 41.66 -53.45
N LEU A 550 37.12 41.17 -52.32
CA LEU A 550 37.00 39.75 -52.03
C LEU A 550 35.50 39.49 -51.97
N ASP A 551 35.01 38.88 -53.04
CA ASP A 551 33.59 38.75 -53.31
C ASP A 551 32.99 38.00 -52.12
N ASN A 552 32.24 38.71 -51.28
CA ASN A 552 31.53 38.14 -50.14
C ASN A 552 30.62 37.00 -50.59
N LYS A 553 30.32 36.92 -51.90
CA LYS A 553 29.68 35.79 -52.56
C LYS A 553 30.42 34.48 -52.36
N LEU A 554 31.74 34.42 -52.15
CA LEU A 554 32.44 33.16 -51.83
C LEU A 554 32.01 32.59 -50.48
N LYS A 555 31.82 33.43 -49.45
CA LYS A 555 31.21 33.00 -48.17
C LYS A 555 29.77 32.57 -48.36
N TYR A 556 28.99 33.29 -49.18
CA TYR A 556 27.62 32.88 -49.52
C TYR A 556 27.59 31.63 -50.39
N TYR A 557 28.60 31.35 -51.21
CA TYR A 557 28.74 30.13 -51.99
C TYR A 557 29.11 28.97 -51.09
N TYR A 558 30.00 29.14 -50.11
CA TYR A 558 30.28 28.11 -49.09
C TYR A 558 29.07 27.86 -48.18
N LEU A 559 28.30 28.90 -47.84
CA LEU A 559 27.07 28.76 -47.07
C LEU A 559 25.96 28.08 -47.90
N LEU A 560 25.85 28.43 -49.19
CA LEU A 560 24.95 27.78 -50.14
C LEU A 560 25.38 26.34 -50.41
N PHE A 561 26.68 26.06 -50.54
CA PHE A 561 27.23 24.70 -50.67
C PHE A 561 26.95 23.90 -49.40
N GLY A 562 27.10 24.51 -48.23
CA GLY A 562 26.76 23.90 -46.95
C GLY A 562 25.26 23.61 -46.82
N LEU A 563 24.40 24.51 -47.29
CA LEU A 563 22.95 24.29 -47.36
C LEU A 563 22.57 23.21 -48.38
N ILE A 564 23.21 23.18 -49.56
CA ILE A 564 22.97 22.16 -50.58
C ILE A 564 23.45 20.81 -50.08
N ILE A 565 24.63 20.71 -49.47
CA ILE A 565 25.15 19.48 -48.86
C ILE A 565 24.26 19.06 -47.69
N GLY A 566 23.84 19.98 -46.83
CA GLY A 566 22.93 19.71 -45.72
C GLY A 566 21.54 19.24 -46.18
N ALA A 567 21.01 19.83 -47.24
CA ALA A 567 19.77 19.42 -47.89
C ALA A 567 19.93 18.08 -48.62
N LEU A 568 21.09 17.81 -49.23
CA LEU A 568 21.39 16.54 -49.88
C LEU A 568 21.58 15.40 -48.87
N ILE A 569 22.22 15.67 -47.72
CA ILE A 569 22.33 14.74 -46.59
C ILE A 569 20.96 14.53 -45.94
N SER A 570 20.14 15.57 -45.81
CA SER A 570 18.76 15.44 -45.33
C SER A 570 17.90 14.66 -46.33
N PHE A 571 18.04 14.91 -47.63
CA PHE A 571 17.33 14.20 -48.69
C PHE A 571 17.80 12.75 -48.82
N LEU A 572 19.09 12.47 -48.67
CA LEU A 572 19.62 11.10 -48.55
C LEU A 572 19.14 10.45 -47.25
N GLY A 573 19.10 11.16 -46.13
CA GLY A 573 18.56 10.67 -44.87
C GLY A 573 17.06 10.35 -44.98
N ILE A 574 16.31 11.16 -45.70
CA ILE A 574 14.90 10.92 -46.04
C ILE A 574 14.81 9.74 -47.02
N LYS A 575 15.62 9.65 -48.07
CA LYS A 575 15.55 8.57 -49.09
C LYS A 575 16.09 7.22 -48.60
N LEU A 576 17.04 7.21 -47.66
CA LEU A 576 17.57 6.02 -46.99
C LEU A 576 16.65 5.53 -45.86
N ASN A 577 15.83 6.41 -45.27
CA ASN A 577 14.77 6.04 -44.32
C ASN A 577 13.38 5.88 -44.96
N SER A 578 13.19 6.35 -46.20
CA SER A 578 11.98 6.16 -46.99
C SER A 578 12.11 4.89 -47.82
N LYS A 579 11.98 3.75 -47.15
CA LYS A 579 11.34 2.62 -47.83
C LYS A 579 9.91 3.04 -48.17
N PRO A 580 9.34 2.66 -49.32
CA PRO A 580 7.91 2.86 -49.54
C PRO A 580 7.21 2.17 -48.38
N THR A 581 6.49 2.94 -47.55
CA THR A 581 5.66 2.37 -46.50
C THR A 581 4.70 1.40 -47.17
N PRO A 582 4.76 0.08 -46.90
CA PRO A 582 3.58 -0.72 -47.17
C PRO A 582 2.51 -0.14 -46.24
N GLU A 583 1.33 0.16 -46.76
CA GLU A 583 0.18 0.49 -45.93
C GLU A 583 0.11 -0.51 -44.78
N LYS A 584 0.25 -0.03 -43.53
CA LYS A 584 0.27 -0.86 -42.31
C LYS A 584 -0.98 -1.76 -42.23
N ASN A 585 -2.06 -1.37 -42.92
CA ASN A 585 -3.30 -2.11 -43.08
C ASN A 585 -3.15 -3.36 -43.97
N GLN A 586 -2.35 -3.35 -45.04
CA GLN A 586 -2.22 -4.51 -45.93
C GLN A 586 -1.51 -5.70 -45.24
N ASP A 587 -0.53 -5.44 -44.38
CA ASP A 587 0.19 -6.49 -43.64
C ASP A 587 -0.69 -7.10 -42.52
N LEU A 588 -1.42 -6.27 -41.77
CA LEU A 588 -2.36 -6.74 -40.76
C LEU A 588 -3.52 -7.53 -41.38
N ILE A 589 -4.07 -7.07 -42.51
CA ILE A 589 -5.13 -7.79 -43.24
C ILE A 589 -4.63 -9.14 -43.75
N LYS A 590 -3.39 -9.22 -44.26
CA LYS A 590 -2.77 -10.49 -44.66
C LYS A 590 -2.62 -11.44 -43.46
N GLN A 591 -2.20 -10.93 -42.30
CA GLN A 591 -2.06 -11.72 -41.08
C GLN A 591 -3.40 -12.19 -40.49
N ILE A 592 -4.47 -11.39 -40.58
CA ILE A 592 -5.83 -11.80 -40.20
C ILE A 592 -6.34 -12.91 -41.12
N LYS A 593 -6.15 -12.78 -42.43
CA LYS A 593 -6.55 -13.81 -43.41
C LYS A 593 -5.81 -15.12 -43.16
N SER A 594 -4.51 -15.06 -42.89
CA SER A 594 -3.63 -16.23 -42.70
C SER A 594 -3.64 -16.85 -41.30
N SER A 595 -4.23 -16.20 -40.29
CA SER A 595 -4.25 -16.71 -38.92
C SER A 595 -4.93 -18.09 -38.81
N LYS A 596 -4.24 -19.08 -38.25
CA LYS A 596 -4.76 -20.44 -38.11
C LYS A 596 -5.36 -20.62 -36.71
N GLY A 597 -6.69 -20.51 -36.63
CA GLY A 597 -7.48 -20.78 -35.44
C GLY A 597 -7.70 -19.56 -34.53
N ASP A 598 -8.64 -19.72 -33.59
CA ASP A 598 -9.17 -18.64 -32.76
C ASP A 598 -8.10 -17.97 -31.89
N LYS A 599 -7.10 -18.74 -31.43
CA LYS A 599 -6.02 -18.21 -30.59
C LYS A 599 -5.13 -17.24 -31.34
N ALA A 600 -4.72 -17.60 -32.57
CA ALA A 600 -3.87 -16.75 -33.39
C ALA A 600 -4.60 -15.47 -33.81
N LEU A 601 -5.91 -15.57 -34.08
CA LEU A 601 -6.72 -14.40 -34.38
C LEU A 601 -6.94 -13.51 -33.14
N PHE A 602 -7.21 -14.10 -31.97
CA PHE A 602 -7.39 -13.37 -30.72
C PHE A 602 -6.14 -12.60 -30.30
N ASP A 603 -4.98 -13.26 -30.31
CA ASP A 603 -3.69 -12.65 -29.95
C ASP A 603 -3.32 -11.49 -30.88
N LEU A 604 -3.78 -11.52 -32.15
CA LEU A 604 -3.54 -10.47 -33.14
C LEU A 604 -4.50 -9.27 -32.99
N LEU A 605 -5.75 -9.51 -32.56
CA LEU A 605 -6.77 -8.46 -32.41
C LEU A 605 -6.73 -7.76 -31.05
N LEU A 606 -6.35 -8.48 -29.98
CA LEU A 606 -6.32 -7.97 -28.61
C LEU A 606 -5.49 -6.67 -28.44
N PRO A 607 -4.32 -6.50 -29.10
CA PRO A 607 -3.52 -5.29 -28.95
C PRO A 607 -4.11 -4.06 -29.67
N LEU A 608 -5.07 -4.23 -30.59
CA LEU A 608 -5.62 -3.14 -31.38
C LEU A 608 -6.53 -2.21 -30.55
N ASN A 609 -7.09 -2.72 -29.44
CA ASN A 609 -7.89 -1.96 -28.47
C ASN A 609 -9.00 -1.10 -29.11
N LEU A 610 -9.69 -1.64 -30.12
CA LEU A 610 -10.82 -0.99 -30.80
C LEU A 610 -12.14 -1.46 -30.17
N ASN A 611 -12.98 -0.53 -29.73
CA ASN A 611 -14.29 -0.83 -29.12
C ASN A 611 -15.18 -1.67 -30.07
N ALA A 612 -15.11 -1.42 -31.37
CA ALA A 612 -15.87 -2.15 -32.38
C ALA A 612 -15.47 -3.65 -32.49
N LEU A 613 -14.33 -4.06 -31.93
CA LEU A 613 -13.88 -5.45 -31.90
C LEU A 613 -14.26 -6.19 -30.60
N GLU A 614 -14.87 -5.52 -29.63
CA GLU A 614 -15.11 -6.08 -28.28
C GLU A 614 -16.01 -7.34 -28.32
N SER A 615 -17.08 -7.30 -29.12
CA SER A 615 -17.98 -8.46 -29.28
C SER A 615 -17.29 -9.66 -29.94
N ILE A 616 -16.39 -9.41 -30.89
CA ILE A 616 -15.61 -10.44 -31.59
C ILE A 616 -14.56 -11.05 -30.66
N LEU A 617 -13.88 -10.21 -29.85
CA LEU A 617 -12.93 -10.66 -28.84
C LEU A 617 -13.61 -11.51 -27.76
N GLN A 618 -14.82 -11.16 -27.33
CA GLN A 618 -15.59 -11.98 -26.37
C GLN A 618 -15.98 -13.35 -26.94
N GLN A 619 -16.38 -13.42 -28.22
CA GLN A 619 -16.68 -14.70 -28.88
C GLN A 619 -15.42 -15.57 -29.03
N LEU A 620 -14.29 -14.97 -29.40
CA LEU A 620 -13.00 -15.66 -29.48
C LEU A 620 -12.54 -16.15 -28.09
N GLU A 621 -12.67 -15.34 -27.04
CA GLU A 621 -12.36 -15.74 -25.66
C GLU A 621 -13.25 -16.90 -25.20
N ALA A 622 -14.54 -16.85 -25.55
CA ALA A 622 -15.48 -17.92 -25.23
C ALA A 622 -15.09 -19.25 -25.90
N ASN A 623 -14.67 -19.21 -27.18
CA ASN A 623 -14.18 -20.40 -27.87
C ASN A 623 -12.91 -20.98 -27.24
N LEU A 624 -12.00 -20.10 -26.80
CA LEU A 624 -10.70 -20.52 -26.26
C LEU A 624 -10.76 -21.03 -24.81
N TYR A 625 -11.65 -20.47 -24.00
CA TYR A 625 -11.59 -20.67 -22.55
C TYR A 625 -12.92 -21.08 -21.91
N LYS A 626 -14.04 -21.05 -22.65
CA LYS A 626 -15.39 -21.31 -22.13
C LYS A 626 -16.17 -22.33 -22.96
N SER A 627 -15.46 -23.17 -23.73
CA SER A 627 -16.02 -24.22 -24.59
C SER A 627 -17.05 -23.71 -25.63
N GLY A 628 -16.92 -22.45 -26.05
CA GLY A 628 -17.74 -21.87 -27.13
C GLY A 628 -17.39 -22.44 -28.51
N THR A 629 -18.33 -22.36 -29.45
CA THR A 629 -18.16 -22.83 -30.84
C THR A 629 -18.58 -21.77 -31.86
N HIS A 630 -18.35 -20.50 -31.55
CA HIS A 630 -18.73 -19.36 -32.39
C HIS A 630 -17.85 -19.28 -33.64
N LYS A 631 -18.45 -19.22 -34.84
CA LYS A 631 -17.69 -19.03 -36.09
C LYS A 631 -17.38 -17.55 -36.30
N ILE A 632 -16.10 -17.20 -36.35
CA ILE A 632 -15.66 -15.81 -36.54
C ILE A 632 -15.49 -15.47 -38.01
N ASN A 633 -16.25 -14.49 -38.51
CA ASN A 633 -16.13 -14.01 -39.87
C ASN A 633 -14.97 -13.02 -40.01
N LYS A 634 -13.83 -13.50 -40.51
CA LYS A 634 -12.62 -12.68 -40.73
C LYS A 634 -12.84 -11.50 -41.68
N LYS A 635 -13.77 -11.59 -42.64
CA LYS A 635 -14.08 -10.47 -43.56
C LYS A 635 -14.75 -9.32 -42.80
N ALA A 636 -15.63 -9.63 -41.85
CA ALA A 636 -16.25 -8.63 -40.98
C ALA A 636 -15.21 -7.95 -40.06
N VAL A 637 -14.27 -8.73 -39.51
CA VAL A 637 -13.14 -8.18 -38.72
C VAL A 637 -12.31 -7.19 -39.52
N ILE A 638 -11.98 -7.56 -40.77
CA ILE A 638 -11.19 -6.69 -41.67
C ILE A 638 -11.95 -5.39 -41.97
N ASN A 639 -13.26 -5.47 -42.25
CA ASN A 639 -14.07 -4.29 -42.53
C ASN A 639 -14.10 -3.35 -41.32
N VAL A 640 -14.26 -3.88 -40.09
CA VAL A 640 -14.24 -3.06 -38.86
C VAL A 640 -12.91 -2.32 -38.72
N ILE A 641 -11.79 -3.01 -38.93
CA ILE A 641 -10.46 -2.40 -38.86
C ILE A 641 -10.27 -1.32 -39.92
N GLN A 642 -10.73 -1.56 -41.15
CA GLN A 642 -10.64 -0.58 -42.24
C GLN A 642 -11.52 0.65 -41.96
N SER A 643 -12.75 0.47 -41.47
CA SER A 643 -13.65 1.58 -41.12
C SER A 643 -13.18 2.42 -39.93
N SER A 644 -12.39 1.83 -39.02
CA SER A 644 -11.88 2.52 -37.82
C SER A 644 -10.63 3.39 -38.07
N HIS A 645 -10.18 3.53 -39.32
CA HIS A 645 -8.98 4.27 -39.69
C HIS A 645 -9.24 5.44 -40.66
N ASP A 646 -10.49 5.77 -40.98
CA ASP A 646 -10.83 6.99 -41.74
C ASP A 646 -10.83 8.22 -40.82
N PRO A 647 -10.00 9.26 -41.07
CA PRO A 647 -9.82 10.40 -40.18
C PRO A 647 -10.86 11.52 -40.41
N LEU A 648 -12.05 11.20 -40.90
CA LEU A 648 -13.14 12.15 -41.11
C LEU A 648 -14.44 11.59 -40.55
N GLY A 649 -14.65 11.80 -39.25
CA GLY A 649 -15.89 11.39 -38.60
C GLY A 649 -15.87 11.39 -37.07
N GLU A 650 -15.34 12.45 -36.44
CA GLU A 650 -15.83 13.00 -35.16
C GLU A 650 -15.26 14.41 -34.93
#